data_AF-A0A1V9YXH8-F1
#
_entry.id   AF-A0A1V9YXH8-F1
#
_cell.length_a   1.000
_cell.length_b   1.000
_cell.length_c   1.000
_cell.angle_alpha   90.00
_cell.angle_beta   90.00
_cell.angle_gamma   90.00
#
_symmetry.space_group_name_H-M   'P 1'
#
loop_
_entity.id
_entity.type
_entity.pdbx_description
1 polymer ?
#
loop_
_entity_poly.entity_id
_entity_poly.type
_entity_poly.pdbx_seq_one_letter_code
_entity_poly.pdbx_strand_id
1 'polypeptide(L)'
;MYPNHQKACACMPARFTLCTYLRRYPTAFLHPHALFLSSDHDKDPALPLHLSIIDGNLAHVTQWVMCGPDLCTSQTLELAAAAAEADILRLLVHRFPERMTLKAMDLVAMAGDLATLRWLHDAGFGCTTAAMDGAAMNGHEDVVRFLHEARSEGCTVTAVNAAVARGHASIAEFLLTHRTEGIMPPGCSETSLYFQPPHCPAVTYCVEGRDYIRALDVVYERTSVTVQPPALHSIVQRCGLPALEHFLARGYLHVSKATLEAAVRRRDVAMVRFVLEHIEPGSFRIPLATSSVPDAEISGSSLNSSGSDGDGMDDERHQSHLMDLAAFYGDLDVIKLLYQRGCRSCHGARAVQWASYGGHVRVLDWLLGTQRDACFNTTVNFLYLAFPLAARQGHLNVVRWFCEVYGLRPSAAALASAACAGHADVVKYLLDGSGAVDLNVGASDVQAYKHPIHVNLPRPDMYPFSVCHRSEFVRGAAVMWAAANGHVAVLRLLQNVPTTSQAMDLAAKNGHLDAVRYLHENRAEGCSQLAFSHAMAEDCMEVVEYLFTHNCCRDPDPIDVPSMYLHAATNGRLELFALVRAAYPLDLAVDLPSLTREQMVENAACRGHLRLLSLLHEVHGFAHTQHAANVAARAGHDKVVAYLSTWGPPVPTTLQHPHHR
;
A
#
# COMPACT_ATOMS: atom_id res chain seq x y z
N MET A 1 -11.60 -3.80 -5.37
CA MET A 1 -11.73 -3.68 -3.91
C MET A 1 -10.83 -4.73 -3.27
N TYR A 2 -9.64 -4.33 -2.83
CA TYR A 2 -8.99 -5.02 -1.72
C TYR A 2 -9.58 -4.41 -0.44
N PRO A 3 -10.00 -5.20 0.56
CA PRO A 3 -10.41 -4.63 1.83
C PRO A 3 -9.20 -3.92 2.45
N ASN A 4 -9.31 -2.60 2.64
CA ASN A 4 -8.43 -1.86 3.51
C ASN A 4 -8.64 -2.38 4.93
N HIS A 5 -7.86 -3.39 5.31
CA HIS A 5 -7.57 -3.67 6.71
C HIS A 5 -6.68 -2.55 7.27
N GLN A 6 -7.23 -1.34 7.37
CA GLN A 6 -6.75 -0.30 8.27
C GLN A 6 -7.70 -0.28 9.47
N LYS A 7 -7.74 -1.39 10.22
CA LYS A 7 -8.25 -1.36 11.60
C LYS A 7 -7.28 -0.52 12.42
N ALA A 8 -7.80 0.49 13.13
CA ALA A 8 -7.12 1.37 14.10
C ALA A 8 -5.68 0.96 14.44
N CYS A 9 -4.72 1.62 13.79
CA CYS A 9 -3.32 1.21 13.76
C CYS A 9 -2.50 1.93 14.84
N ALA A 10 -1.88 1.19 15.77
CA ALA A 10 -0.95 1.75 16.73
C ALA A 10 0.34 2.24 16.02
N CYS A 11 0.59 3.55 16.03
CA CYS A 11 1.88 4.12 15.64
C CYS A 11 3.01 3.50 16.46
N MET A 12 4.18 3.24 15.82
CA MET A 12 5.41 2.84 16.53
C MET A 12 5.62 3.74 17.78
N PRO A 13 5.66 3.19 19.00
CA PRO A 13 5.82 3.98 20.21
C PRO A 13 7.08 4.84 20.15
N ALA A 14 6.99 6.09 20.61
CA ALA A 14 8.08 7.07 20.54
C ALA A 14 9.42 6.54 21.08
N ARG A 15 9.41 5.68 22.11
CA ARG A 15 10.62 5.07 22.67
C ARG A 15 11.44 4.26 21.65
N PHE A 16 10.81 3.66 20.65
CA PHE A 16 11.48 2.86 19.62
C PHE A 16 11.97 3.69 18.42
N THR A 17 11.62 4.98 18.36
CA THR A 17 12.05 5.87 17.27
C THR A 17 13.56 6.13 17.26
N LEU A 18 14.22 5.96 18.41
CA LEU A 18 15.67 6.10 18.57
C LEU A 18 16.44 4.81 18.25
N CYS A 19 15.76 3.66 18.14
CA CYS A 19 16.39 2.39 17.85
C CYS A 19 16.88 2.35 16.39
N THR A 20 18.20 2.29 16.20
CA THR A 20 18.84 2.28 14.87
C THR A 20 18.51 1.02 14.06
N TYR A 21 18.17 -0.08 14.75
CA TYR A 21 17.69 -1.31 14.13
C TYR A 21 16.28 -1.14 13.56
N LEU A 22 15.32 -0.64 14.34
CA LEU A 22 13.92 -0.53 13.92
C LEU A 22 13.64 0.58 12.90
N ARG A 23 14.46 1.64 12.88
CA ARG A 23 14.38 2.70 11.84
C ARG A 23 14.54 2.19 10.41
N ARG A 24 15.00 0.95 10.23
CA ARG A 24 15.22 0.31 8.92
C ARG A 24 13.94 -0.22 8.29
N TYR A 25 12.85 -0.33 9.04
CA TYR A 25 11.55 -0.76 8.53
C TYR A 25 10.73 0.49 8.15
N PRO A 26 10.45 0.72 6.86
CA PRO A 26 9.86 1.98 6.35
C PRO A 26 8.37 2.15 6.66
N THR A 27 7.78 1.20 7.39
CA THR A 27 6.36 1.18 7.71
C THR A 27 6.10 1.80 9.08
N ALA A 28 4.96 2.49 9.24
CA ALA A 28 4.45 2.87 10.57
C ALA A 28 4.12 1.67 11.48
N PHE A 29 4.33 0.45 10.96
CA PHE A 29 4.01 -0.86 11.52
C PHE A 29 5.29 -1.64 11.83
N LEU A 30 5.35 -2.29 13.00
CA LEU A 30 6.38 -3.26 13.36
C LEU A 30 5.97 -4.63 12.84
N HIS A 31 6.65 -5.13 11.81
CA HIS A 31 6.38 -6.46 11.30
C HIS A 31 6.93 -7.56 12.23
N PRO A 32 6.25 -8.73 12.33
CA PRO A 32 6.71 -9.86 13.14
C PRO A 32 8.14 -10.33 12.81
N HIS A 33 8.52 -10.27 11.53
CA HIS A 33 9.86 -10.65 11.09
C HIS A 33 10.95 -9.71 11.64
N ALA A 34 10.63 -8.43 11.86
CA ALA A 34 11.57 -7.47 12.44
C ALA A 34 11.88 -7.81 13.90
N LEU A 35 10.92 -8.41 14.60
CA LEU A 35 11.06 -8.81 15.99
C LEU A 35 11.50 -10.26 16.14
N PHE A 36 11.75 -10.99 15.04
CA PHE A 36 12.04 -12.43 15.06
C PHE A 36 10.99 -13.24 15.84
N LEU A 37 9.71 -12.90 15.67
CA LEU A 37 8.58 -13.58 16.30
C LEU A 37 7.97 -14.64 15.38
N SER A 38 7.23 -15.58 15.98
CA SER A 38 6.41 -16.54 15.24
C SER A 38 5.26 -15.86 14.49
N SER A 39 4.62 -16.59 13.55
CA SER A 39 3.56 -16.04 12.70
C SER A 39 2.35 -15.48 13.48
N ASP A 40 2.09 -16.00 14.69
CA ASP A 40 1.01 -15.56 15.59
C ASP A 40 1.51 -14.52 16.64
N HIS A 41 2.15 -13.47 16.15
CA HIS A 41 2.84 -12.42 16.93
C HIS A 41 2.02 -11.73 18.05
N ASP A 42 0.71 -11.56 17.92
CA ASP A 42 -0.14 -10.94 18.95
C ASP A 42 -0.26 -11.80 20.23
N LYS A 43 0.18 -13.07 20.17
CA LYS A 43 0.14 -14.03 21.28
C LYS A 43 1.51 -14.66 21.57
N ASP A 44 2.57 -14.18 20.94
CA ASP A 44 3.91 -14.76 21.12
C ASP A 44 4.45 -14.40 22.52
N PRO A 45 4.69 -15.38 23.41
CA PRO A 45 5.14 -15.11 24.77
C PRO A 45 6.55 -14.50 24.82
N ALA A 46 7.34 -14.58 23.74
CA ALA A 46 8.67 -13.99 23.65
C ALA A 46 8.66 -12.49 23.29
N LEU A 47 7.50 -11.92 22.90
CA LEU A 47 7.38 -10.51 22.50
C LEU A 47 7.98 -9.52 23.52
N PRO A 48 7.69 -9.59 24.84
CA PRO A 48 8.26 -8.66 25.81
C PRO A 48 9.79 -8.76 25.94
N LEU A 49 10.33 -9.98 25.82
CA LEU A 49 11.77 -10.23 25.83
C LEU A 49 12.43 -9.62 24.60
N HIS A 50 11.88 -9.88 23.40
CA HIS A 50 12.43 -9.37 22.15
C HIS A 50 12.39 -7.82 22.08
N LEU A 51 11.33 -7.20 22.60
CA LEU A 51 11.28 -5.74 22.75
C LEU A 51 12.33 -5.21 23.73
N SER A 52 12.65 -5.95 24.80
CA SER A 52 13.69 -5.56 25.77
C SER A 52 15.10 -5.62 25.16
N ILE A 53 15.33 -6.55 24.23
CA ILE A 53 16.59 -6.66 23.48
C ILE A 53 16.77 -5.45 22.56
N ILE A 54 15.74 -5.10 21.80
CA ILE A 54 15.78 -3.96 20.87
C ILE A 54 15.96 -2.62 21.58
N ASP A 55 15.50 -2.52 22.82
CA ASP A 55 15.67 -1.35 23.70
C ASP A 55 17.08 -1.30 24.32
N GLY A 56 17.93 -2.32 24.12
CA GLY A 56 19.24 -2.43 24.75
C GLY A 56 19.20 -2.60 26.27
N ASN A 57 18.05 -3.02 26.83
CA ASN A 57 17.85 -3.08 28.29
C ASN A 57 18.36 -4.41 28.87
N LEU A 58 19.67 -4.47 29.11
CA LEU A 58 20.36 -5.65 29.67
C LEU A 58 19.75 -6.13 31.00
N ALA A 59 19.29 -5.21 31.86
CA ALA A 59 18.72 -5.55 33.16
C ALA A 59 17.40 -6.32 33.01
N HIS A 60 16.50 -5.85 32.14
CA HIS A 60 15.27 -6.56 31.83
C HIS A 60 15.55 -7.93 31.19
N VAL A 61 16.46 -7.99 30.23
CA VAL A 61 16.81 -9.27 29.58
C VAL A 61 17.35 -10.27 30.60
N THR A 62 18.20 -9.83 31.54
CA THR A 62 18.72 -10.68 32.62
C THR A 62 17.58 -11.25 33.47
N GLN A 63 16.59 -10.43 33.84
CA GLN A 63 15.43 -10.90 34.61
C GLN A 63 14.59 -11.91 33.84
N TRP A 64 14.34 -11.68 32.55
CA TRP A 64 13.61 -12.62 31.71
C TRP A 64 14.32 -13.97 31.57
N VAL A 65 15.64 -13.94 31.36
CA VAL A 65 16.47 -15.15 31.28
C VAL A 65 16.43 -15.94 32.60
N MET A 66 16.37 -15.27 33.74
CA MET A 66 16.26 -15.92 35.06
C MET A 66 14.88 -16.52 35.31
N CYS A 67 13.80 -15.82 34.94
CA CYS A 67 12.43 -16.22 35.24
C CYS A 67 11.83 -17.20 34.23
N GLY A 68 12.30 -17.18 32.98
CA GLY A 68 11.74 -17.98 31.88
C GLY A 68 12.80 -18.36 30.84
N PRO A 69 13.75 -19.24 31.16
CA PRO A 69 14.83 -19.65 30.25
C PRO A 69 14.33 -20.33 28.97
N ASP A 70 13.12 -20.90 29.00
CA ASP A 70 12.48 -21.54 27.86
C ASP A 70 12.00 -20.55 26.79
N LEU A 71 11.84 -19.26 27.16
CA LEU A 71 11.46 -18.19 26.24
C LEU A 71 12.63 -17.77 25.34
N CYS A 72 13.86 -17.99 25.79
CA CYS A 72 15.04 -17.73 24.98
C CYS A 72 15.16 -18.80 23.91
N THR A 73 15.25 -18.39 22.65
CA THR A 73 15.43 -19.32 21.52
C THR A 73 16.62 -18.85 20.67
N SER A 74 16.96 -19.59 19.62
CA SER A 74 17.97 -19.11 18.66
C SER A 74 17.57 -17.75 18.06
N GLN A 75 16.27 -17.50 17.87
CA GLN A 75 15.75 -16.21 17.37
C GLN A 75 16.06 -15.05 18.32
N THR A 76 16.10 -15.30 19.64
CA THR A 76 16.49 -14.30 20.64
C THR A 76 17.95 -13.88 20.48
N LEU A 77 18.85 -14.85 20.25
CA LEU A 77 20.28 -14.57 19.99
C LEU A 77 20.46 -13.89 18.63
N GLU A 78 19.76 -14.36 17.59
CA GLU A 78 19.78 -13.76 16.26
C GLU A 78 19.29 -12.31 16.26
N LEU A 79 18.26 -11.98 17.05
CA LEU A 79 17.79 -10.61 17.21
C LEU A 79 18.84 -9.72 17.89
N ALA A 80 19.46 -10.19 18.97
CA ALA A 80 20.54 -9.45 19.64
C ALA A 80 21.74 -9.21 18.70
N ALA A 81 22.09 -10.21 17.88
CA ALA A 81 23.09 -10.08 16.84
C ALA A 81 22.71 -9.04 15.76
N ALA A 82 21.48 -9.11 15.23
CA ALA A 82 21.01 -8.19 14.18
C ALA A 82 20.85 -6.74 14.67
N ALA A 83 20.51 -6.56 15.95
CA ALA A 83 20.40 -5.26 16.61
C ALA A 83 21.76 -4.68 17.04
N ALA A 84 22.86 -5.44 16.93
CA ALA A 84 24.20 -5.07 17.39
C ALA A 84 24.30 -4.83 18.91
N GLU A 85 23.55 -5.60 19.70
CA GLU A 85 23.52 -5.50 21.17
C GLU A 85 24.54 -6.45 21.80
N ALA A 86 25.83 -6.05 21.75
CA ALA A 86 26.98 -6.88 22.11
C ALA A 86 26.90 -7.46 23.54
N ASP A 87 26.55 -6.64 24.54
CA ASP A 87 26.50 -7.07 25.94
C ASP A 87 25.39 -8.09 26.20
N ILE A 88 24.22 -7.87 25.58
CA ILE A 88 23.09 -8.79 25.65
C ILE A 88 23.44 -10.11 24.95
N LEU A 89 24.05 -10.05 23.76
CA LEU A 89 24.45 -11.26 23.04
C LEU A 89 25.48 -12.07 23.84
N ARG A 90 26.47 -11.42 24.46
CA ARG A 90 27.45 -12.09 25.33
C ARG A 90 26.79 -12.80 26.50
N LEU A 91 25.83 -12.15 27.16
CA LEU A 91 25.06 -12.76 28.26
C LEU A 91 24.32 -14.01 27.77
N LEU A 92 23.61 -13.90 26.65
CA LEU A 92 22.81 -14.99 26.10
C LEU A 92 23.69 -16.17 25.67
N VAL A 93 24.81 -15.92 25.00
CA VAL A 93 25.76 -16.96 24.57
C VAL A 93 26.45 -17.62 25.75
N HIS A 94 26.81 -16.87 26.81
CA HIS A 94 27.39 -17.46 28.02
C HIS A 94 26.42 -18.41 28.74
N ARG A 95 25.12 -18.11 28.68
CA ARG A 95 24.08 -18.93 29.34
C ARG A 95 23.56 -20.07 28.48
N PHE A 96 23.46 -19.88 27.18
CA PHE A 96 22.87 -20.84 26.23
C PHE A 96 23.76 -20.99 24.98
N PRO A 97 25.01 -21.48 25.11
CA PRO A 97 25.92 -21.64 23.98
C PRO A 97 25.36 -22.60 22.92
N GLU A 98 24.54 -23.57 23.31
CA GLU A 98 23.88 -24.54 22.43
C GLU A 98 22.83 -23.91 21.49
N ARG A 99 22.37 -22.69 21.78
CA ARG A 99 21.39 -21.95 20.97
C ARG A 99 22.03 -21.04 19.91
N MET A 100 23.35 -20.98 19.87
CA MET A 100 24.09 -20.18 18.89
C MET A 100 24.00 -20.83 17.49
N THR A 101 23.63 -20.03 16.49
CA THR A 101 23.51 -20.48 15.09
C THR A 101 24.57 -19.83 14.22
N LEU A 102 24.92 -20.47 13.09
CA LEU A 102 25.78 -19.84 12.06
C LEU A 102 25.21 -18.48 11.62
N LYS A 103 23.88 -18.41 11.52
CA LYS A 103 23.13 -17.20 11.18
C LYS A 103 23.36 -16.06 12.18
N ALA A 104 23.47 -16.34 13.48
CA ALA A 104 23.75 -15.30 14.46
C ALA A 104 25.14 -14.66 14.22
N MET A 105 26.16 -15.44 13.87
CA MET A 105 27.47 -14.89 13.52
C MET A 105 27.45 -14.14 12.17
N ASP A 106 26.69 -14.63 11.19
CA ASP A 106 26.44 -13.90 9.94
C ASP A 106 25.80 -12.53 10.22
N LEU A 107 24.81 -12.47 11.11
CA LEU A 107 24.11 -11.24 11.47
C LEU A 107 25.01 -10.23 12.20
N VAL A 108 25.94 -10.69 13.05
CA VAL A 108 26.96 -9.81 13.66
C VAL A 108 27.86 -9.20 12.59
N ALA A 109 28.35 -10.01 11.63
CA ALA A 109 29.16 -9.51 10.52
C ALA A 109 28.38 -8.51 9.65
N MET A 110 27.12 -8.82 9.36
CA MET A 110 26.20 -7.96 8.61
C MET A 110 25.86 -6.64 9.32
N ALA A 111 25.94 -6.60 10.65
CA ALA A 111 25.72 -5.40 11.44
C ALA A 111 26.98 -4.53 11.59
N GLY A 112 28.16 -5.05 11.23
CA GLY A 112 29.42 -4.33 11.29
C GLY A 112 30.09 -4.30 12.66
N ASP A 113 29.66 -5.13 13.61
CA ASP A 113 30.27 -5.21 14.93
C ASP A 113 31.51 -6.12 14.92
N LEU A 114 32.64 -5.57 14.44
CA LEU A 114 33.91 -6.28 14.36
C LEU A 114 34.40 -6.78 15.73
N ALA A 115 34.10 -6.06 16.82
CA ALA A 115 34.57 -6.43 18.15
C ALA A 115 33.87 -7.69 18.65
N THR A 116 32.55 -7.76 18.49
CA THR A 116 31.77 -8.97 18.83
C THR A 116 32.07 -10.11 17.86
N LEU A 117 32.30 -9.81 16.58
CA LEU A 117 32.67 -10.83 15.60
C LEU A 117 34.00 -11.52 15.94
N ARG A 118 35.02 -10.75 16.34
CA ARG A 118 36.32 -11.29 16.82
C ARG A 118 36.13 -12.16 18.05
N TRP A 119 35.32 -11.69 19.00
CA TRP A 119 35.02 -12.46 20.20
C TRP A 119 34.33 -13.81 19.88
N LEU A 120 33.37 -13.83 18.96
CA LEU A 120 32.73 -15.06 18.51
C LEU A 120 33.70 -16.00 17.78
N HIS A 121 34.59 -15.44 16.96
CA HIS A 121 35.65 -16.17 16.28
C HIS A 121 36.60 -16.84 17.28
N ASP A 122 37.08 -16.10 18.28
CA ASP A 122 37.99 -16.61 19.33
C ASP A 122 37.32 -17.68 20.19
N ALA A 123 36.00 -17.58 20.38
CA ALA A 123 35.19 -18.58 21.06
C ALA A 123 34.92 -19.85 20.22
N GLY A 124 35.37 -19.90 18.96
CA GLY A 124 35.26 -21.07 18.09
C GLY A 124 33.92 -21.23 17.39
N PHE A 125 33.06 -20.20 17.37
CA PHE A 125 31.82 -20.23 16.59
C PHE A 125 32.12 -20.08 15.08
N GLY A 126 31.27 -20.70 14.27
CA GLY A 126 31.36 -20.67 12.80
C GLY A 126 30.36 -19.69 12.17
N CYS A 127 30.63 -19.32 10.92
CA CYS A 127 29.73 -18.52 10.08
C CYS A 127 29.51 -19.20 8.73
N THR A 128 28.77 -18.55 7.83
CA THR A 128 28.62 -18.97 6.42
C THR A 128 29.17 -17.90 5.48
N THR A 129 29.11 -18.15 4.16
CA THR A 129 29.44 -17.12 3.16
C THR A 129 28.55 -15.87 3.29
N ALA A 130 27.37 -15.99 3.91
CA ALA A 130 26.48 -14.86 4.17
C ALA A 130 27.12 -13.79 5.07
N ALA A 131 28.07 -14.14 5.94
CA ALA A 131 28.78 -13.18 6.77
C ALA A 131 29.57 -12.17 5.92
N MET A 132 30.38 -12.66 4.97
CA MET A 132 31.18 -11.79 4.11
C MET A 132 30.32 -11.12 3.04
N ASP A 133 29.35 -11.85 2.45
CA ASP A 133 28.40 -11.29 1.48
C ASP A 133 27.62 -10.11 2.07
N GLY A 134 27.11 -10.28 3.29
CA GLY A 134 26.30 -9.30 3.95
C GLY A 134 27.12 -8.14 4.54
N ALA A 135 28.35 -8.39 5.02
CA ALA A 135 29.29 -7.32 5.39
C ALA A 135 29.66 -6.45 4.18
N ALA A 136 29.89 -7.06 3.00
CA ALA A 136 30.17 -6.35 1.76
C ALA A 136 28.96 -5.54 1.26
N MET A 137 27.75 -6.12 1.36
CA MET A 137 26.49 -5.44 1.04
C MET A 137 26.27 -4.17 1.87
N ASN A 138 26.73 -4.15 3.12
CA ASN A 138 26.51 -3.07 4.08
C ASN A 138 27.74 -2.19 4.31
N GLY A 139 28.79 -2.32 3.51
CA GLY A 139 29.93 -1.40 3.56
C GLY A 139 30.90 -1.60 4.73
N HIS A 140 30.89 -2.75 5.39
CA HIS A 140 31.77 -3.05 6.53
C HIS A 140 33.13 -3.60 6.07
N GLU A 141 33.96 -2.74 5.52
CA GLU A 141 35.27 -3.10 4.93
C GLU A 141 36.21 -3.79 5.92
N ASP A 142 36.23 -3.35 7.18
CA ASP A 142 37.02 -3.92 8.26
C ASP A 142 36.60 -5.35 8.60
N VAL A 143 35.30 -5.61 8.62
CA VAL A 143 34.72 -6.96 8.77
C VAL A 143 35.07 -7.84 7.57
N VAL A 144 34.95 -7.33 6.34
CA VAL A 144 35.30 -8.09 5.12
C VAL A 144 36.77 -8.51 5.15
N ARG A 145 37.69 -7.60 5.48
CA ARG A 145 39.12 -7.92 5.60
C ARG A 145 39.39 -8.95 6.69
N PHE A 146 38.79 -8.77 7.86
CA PHE A 146 38.92 -9.74 8.95
C PHE A 146 38.42 -11.13 8.54
N LEU A 147 37.24 -11.24 7.93
CA LEU A 147 36.70 -12.51 7.48
C LEU A 147 37.58 -13.15 6.38
N HIS A 148 38.19 -12.35 5.50
CA HIS A 148 39.10 -12.87 4.49
C HIS A 148 40.38 -13.46 5.11
N GLU A 149 40.96 -12.79 6.10
CA GLU A 149 42.22 -13.20 6.74
C GLU A 149 42.04 -14.34 7.74
N ALA A 150 40.93 -14.34 8.50
CA ALA A 150 40.73 -15.22 9.65
C ALA A 150 39.85 -16.45 9.36
N ARG A 151 39.10 -16.48 8.25
CA ARG A 151 38.09 -17.50 7.94
C ARG A 151 38.29 -18.11 6.56
N SER A 152 37.82 -19.34 6.38
CA SER A 152 37.99 -20.13 5.14
C SER A 152 36.69 -20.28 4.35
N GLU A 153 35.56 -19.93 4.94
CA GLU A 153 34.22 -20.03 4.37
C GLU A 153 34.09 -19.18 3.10
N GLY A 154 34.75 -18.02 3.06
CA GLY A 154 34.80 -17.16 1.89
C GLY A 154 33.55 -16.32 1.67
N CYS A 155 33.31 -15.96 0.41
CA CYS A 155 32.15 -15.19 -0.05
C CYS A 155 31.56 -15.83 -1.31
N THR A 156 30.46 -15.29 -1.80
CA THR A 156 29.91 -15.61 -3.12
C THR A 156 30.03 -14.41 -4.05
N VAL A 157 29.59 -14.56 -5.31
CA VAL A 157 29.45 -13.45 -6.27
C VAL A 157 28.52 -12.34 -5.77
N THR A 158 27.65 -12.66 -4.79
CA THR A 158 26.78 -11.71 -4.08
C THR A 158 27.59 -10.60 -3.44
N ALA A 159 28.73 -10.91 -2.81
CA ALA A 159 29.55 -9.90 -2.11
C ALA A 159 29.96 -8.76 -3.04
N VAL A 160 30.52 -9.08 -4.22
CA VAL A 160 30.97 -8.06 -5.16
C VAL A 160 29.78 -7.37 -5.83
N ASN A 161 28.75 -8.11 -6.25
CA ASN A 161 27.55 -7.53 -6.86
C ASN A 161 26.87 -6.53 -5.92
N ALA A 162 26.72 -6.89 -4.64
CA ALA A 162 26.15 -6.02 -3.63
C ALA A 162 27.05 -4.82 -3.33
N ALA A 163 28.36 -5.02 -3.18
CA ALA A 163 29.32 -3.93 -2.95
C ALA A 163 29.26 -2.89 -4.08
N VAL A 164 29.22 -3.32 -5.34
CA VAL A 164 29.13 -2.41 -6.50
C VAL A 164 27.76 -1.74 -6.56
N ALA A 165 26.66 -2.51 -6.41
CA ALA A 165 25.30 -1.99 -6.43
C ALA A 165 25.00 -1.01 -5.27
N ARG A 166 25.77 -1.08 -4.17
CA ARG A 166 25.68 -0.20 -2.99
C ARG A 166 26.77 0.88 -2.95
N GLY A 167 27.69 0.91 -3.91
CA GLY A 167 28.70 1.98 -4.03
C GLY A 167 29.89 1.85 -3.07
N HIS A 168 30.25 0.63 -2.66
CA HIS A 168 31.39 0.32 -1.81
C HIS A 168 32.62 -0.05 -2.65
N ALA A 169 33.23 0.94 -3.31
CA ALA A 169 34.33 0.73 -4.24
C ALA A 169 35.56 0.05 -3.61
N SER A 170 35.93 0.41 -2.37
CA SER A 170 37.07 -0.18 -1.67
C SER A 170 36.89 -1.68 -1.39
N ILE A 171 35.66 -2.08 -1.04
CA ILE A 171 35.30 -3.48 -0.83
C ILE A 171 35.32 -4.24 -2.16
N ALA A 172 34.72 -3.68 -3.21
CA ALA A 172 34.75 -4.30 -4.54
C ALA A 172 36.18 -4.49 -5.05
N GLU A 173 37.03 -3.47 -4.87
CA GLU A 173 38.46 -3.52 -5.22
C GLU A 173 39.21 -4.58 -4.43
N PHE A 174 39.01 -4.64 -3.11
CA PHE A 174 39.63 -5.63 -2.26
C PHE A 174 39.23 -7.05 -2.68
N LEU A 175 37.92 -7.31 -2.85
CA LEU A 175 37.40 -8.62 -3.22
C LEU A 175 37.92 -9.04 -4.61
N LEU A 176 37.85 -8.17 -5.63
CA LEU A 176 38.35 -8.51 -6.97
C LEU A 176 39.86 -8.72 -7.04
N THR A 177 40.62 -8.21 -6.06
CA THR A 177 42.08 -8.38 -6.00
C THR A 177 42.49 -9.64 -5.23
N HIS A 178 41.76 -10.02 -4.18
CA HIS A 178 42.17 -11.08 -3.25
C HIS A 178 41.30 -12.34 -3.32
N ARG A 179 40.18 -12.30 -4.06
CA ARG A 179 39.20 -13.39 -4.15
C ARG A 179 39.01 -13.85 -5.60
N THR A 180 38.61 -15.10 -5.78
CA THR A 180 38.45 -15.73 -7.10
C THR A 180 36.99 -15.82 -7.56
N GLU A 181 36.02 -15.54 -6.68
CA GLU A 181 34.60 -15.63 -7.00
C GLU A 181 34.16 -14.65 -8.09
N GLY A 182 34.73 -13.45 -8.09
CA GLY A 182 34.39 -12.41 -9.07
C GLY A 182 32.93 -11.94 -8.99
N ILE A 183 32.40 -11.51 -10.13
CA ILE A 183 31.11 -10.80 -10.27
C ILE A 183 30.00 -11.68 -10.86
N MET A 184 30.30 -12.93 -11.24
CA MET A 184 29.42 -13.70 -12.13
C MET A 184 29.39 -15.22 -11.91
N PRO A 185 28.23 -15.89 -12.10
CA PRO A 185 28.17 -17.33 -12.32
C PRO A 185 28.89 -17.73 -13.62
N PRO A 186 29.57 -18.90 -13.68
CA PRO A 186 30.30 -19.32 -14.87
C PRO A 186 29.36 -19.48 -16.10
N GLY A 187 29.70 -18.83 -17.22
CA GLY A 187 29.04 -19.01 -18.53
C GLY A 187 28.22 -17.84 -19.06
N CYS A 188 28.09 -16.72 -18.33
CA CYS A 188 27.40 -15.53 -18.81
C CYS A 188 28.41 -14.46 -19.30
N SER A 189 28.00 -13.54 -20.18
CA SER A 189 28.84 -12.43 -20.67
C SER A 189 28.44 -11.05 -20.12
N GLU A 190 27.23 -10.91 -19.56
CA GLU A 190 26.66 -9.64 -19.09
C GLU A 190 26.11 -9.75 -17.64
N THR A 191 26.35 -8.76 -16.78
CA THR A 191 25.97 -8.79 -15.34
C THR A 191 24.86 -7.80 -14.98
N SER A 192 23.84 -8.29 -14.28
CA SER A 192 22.67 -7.49 -13.82
C SER A 192 22.93 -6.67 -12.54
N LEU A 193 24.07 -6.89 -11.85
CA LEU A 193 24.35 -6.44 -10.46
C LEU A 193 23.25 -6.79 -9.45
N TYR A 194 22.26 -7.59 -9.87
CA TYR A 194 21.22 -8.13 -9.02
C TYR A 194 21.82 -9.15 -8.06
N PHE A 195 21.37 -9.09 -6.81
CA PHE A 195 21.77 -10.02 -5.78
C PHE A 195 20.58 -10.27 -4.84
N GLN A 196 20.54 -11.45 -4.25
CA GLN A 196 19.58 -11.77 -3.20
C GLN A 196 20.23 -11.44 -1.85
N PRO A 197 19.68 -10.52 -1.04
CA PRO A 197 20.23 -10.22 0.27
C PRO A 197 20.29 -11.48 1.14
N PRO A 198 21.43 -11.77 1.79
CA PRO A 198 21.50 -12.84 2.78
C PRO A 198 20.49 -12.59 3.90
N HIS A 199 19.86 -13.65 4.41
CA HIS A 199 18.88 -13.56 5.51
C HIS A 199 17.72 -12.56 5.26
N CYS A 200 17.29 -12.41 4.00
CA CYS A 200 16.24 -11.51 3.45
C CYS A 200 15.19 -10.87 4.41
N PRO A 201 14.53 -11.59 5.36
CA PRO A 201 13.64 -10.94 6.33
C PRO A 201 14.34 -10.05 7.38
N ALA A 202 15.65 -10.21 7.62
CA ALA A 202 16.42 -9.48 8.61
C ALA A 202 17.15 -8.30 7.97
N VAL A 203 16.55 -7.10 8.06
CA VAL A 203 17.19 -5.88 7.54
C VAL A 203 18.29 -5.43 8.51
N THR A 204 19.55 -5.72 8.19
CA THR A 204 20.71 -5.24 8.95
C THR A 204 21.14 -3.82 8.53
N TYR A 205 22.16 -3.25 9.15
CA TYR A 205 22.54 -1.85 8.99
C TYR A 205 22.92 -1.58 7.53
N CYS A 206 22.12 -0.80 6.81
CA CYS A 206 22.42 -0.45 5.43
C CYS A 206 23.26 0.84 5.42
N VAL A 207 24.58 0.71 5.25
CA VAL A 207 25.40 1.84 4.84
C VAL A 207 25.30 1.94 3.33
N GLU A 208 24.69 2.99 2.81
CA GLU A 208 24.87 3.29 1.39
C GLU A 208 26.26 3.88 1.17
N GLY A 209 27.02 3.26 0.28
CA GLY A 209 28.27 3.82 -0.21
C GLY A 209 28.03 5.05 -1.08
N ARG A 210 29.12 5.77 -1.36
CA ARG A 210 29.09 6.99 -2.20
C ARG A 210 29.87 6.84 -3.49
N ASP A 211 30.69 5.80 -3.59
CA ASP A 211 31.70 5.65 -4.64
C ASP A 211 31.21 4.73 -5.79
N TYR A 212 29.96 4.90 -6.23
CA TYR A 212 29.36 4.06 -7.27
C TYR A 212 30.13 4.08 -8.59
N ILE A 213 30.59 5.25 -9.01
CA ILE A 213 31.34 5.43 -10.27
C ILE A 213 32.66 4.65 -10.18
N ARG A 214 33.42 4.86 -9.11
CA ARG A 214 34.68 4.14 -8.87
C ARG A 214 34.44 2.64 -8.72
N ALA A 215 33.35 2.22 -8.07
CA ALA A 215 33.02 0.81 -7.91
C ALA A 215 32.83 0.14 -9.28
N LEU A 216 32.16 0.81 -10.22
CA LEU A 216 32.04 0.32 -11.61
C LEU A 216 33.37 0.36 -12.36
N ASP A 217 34.17 1.42 -12.23
CA ASP A 217 35.49 1.50 -12.86
C ASP A 217 36.35 0.30 -12.46
N VAL A 218 36.35 -0.03 -11.16
CA VAL A 218 37.05 -1.20 -10.63
C VAL A 218 36.60 -2.50 -11.30
N VAL A 219 35.29 -2.66 -11.58
CA VAL A 219 34.76 -3.82 -12.32
C VAL A 219 35.29 -3.86 -13.74
N TYR A 220 35.14 -2.77 -14.50
CA TYR A 220 35.53 -2.72 -15.91
C TYR A 220 37.05 -2.77 -16.12
N GLU A 221 37.84 -2.30 -15.16
CA GLU A 221 39.30 -2.34 -15.22
C GLU A 221 39.86 -3.73 -14.88
N ARG A 222 39.18 -4.48 -14.00
CA ARG A 222 39.69 -5.78 -13.50
C ARG A 222 38.99 -6.98 -14.13
N THR A 223 37.86 -6.79 -14.80
CA THR A 223 37.08 -7.87 -15.40
C THR A 223 36.72 -7.53 -16.85
N SER A 224 36.56 -8.55 -17.70
CA SER A 224 36.11 -8.39 -19.09
C SER A 224 34.58 -8.37 -19.21
N VAL A 225 33.85 -8.16 -18.10
CA VAL A 225 32.40 -8.31 -18.02
C VAL A 225 31.72 -6.99 -18.32
N THR A 226 30.64 -7.02 -19.11
CA THR A 226 29.80 -5.86 -19.36
C THR A 226 28.65 -5.82 -18.34
N VAL A 227 28.39 -4.64 -17.76
CA VAL A 227 27.25 -4.44 -16.87
C VAL A 227 26.02 -4.10 -17.69
N GLN A 228 24.90 -4.73 -17.36
CA GLN A 228 23.62 -4.55 -18.03
C GLN A 228 23.13 -3.10 -17.91
N PRO A 229 22.55 -2.51 -18.98
CA PRO A 229 22.08 -1.13 -18.95
C PRO A 229 21.14 -0.80 -17.78
N PRO A 230 20.15 -1.64 -17.37
CA PRO A 230 19.29 -1.32 -16.22
C PRO A 230 20.05 -1.05 -14.91
N ALA A 231 21.15 -1.76 -14.67
CA ALA A 231 21.96 -1.55 -13.47
C ALA A 231 22.72 -0.22 -13.53
N LEU A 232 23.27 0.13 -14.70
CA LEU A 232 23.89 1.43 -14.95
C LEU A 232 22.88 2.58 -14.79
N HIS A 233 21.65 2.43 -15.31
CA HIS A 233 20.58 3.42 -15.12
C HIS A 233 20.21 3.61 -13.65
N SER A 234 20.22 2.55 -12.84
CA SER A 234 19.98 2.66 -11.39
C SER A 234 21.06 3.51 -10.70
N ILE A 235 22.32 3.32 -11.08
CA ILE A 235 23.44 4.12 -10.55
C ILE A 235 23.36 5.56 -11.02
N VAL A 236 23.03 5.79 -12.28
CA VAL A 236 22.78 7.13 -12.84
C VAL A 236 21.62 7.82 -12.10
N GLN A 237 20.54 7.10 -11.77
CA GLN A 237 19.43 7.66 -10.99
C GLN A 237 19.86 8.11 -9.59
N ARG A 238 20.83 7.44 -8.96
CA ARG A 238 21.38 7.82 -7.65
C ARG A 238 22.40 8.96 -7.74
N CYS A 239 23.34 8.88 -8.68
CA CYS A 239 24.49 9.78 -8.77
C CYS A 239 24.26 11.01 -9.65
N GLY A 240 23.29 10.96 -10.56
CA GLY A 240 22.93 12.05 -11.46
C GLY A 240 23.91 12.25 -12.62
N LEU A 241 23.97 13.49 -13.10
CA LEU A 241 24.77 13.89 -14.27
C LEU A 241 26.24 13.44 -14.23
N PRO A 242 27.00 13.55 -13.11
CA PRO A 242 28.40 13.13 -13.09
C PRO A 242 28.62 11.66 -13.47
N ALA A 243 27.73 10.76 -13.02
CA ALA A 243 27.83 9.35 -13.40
C ALA A 243 27.49 9.12 -14.86
N LEU A 244 26.49 9.84 -15.39
CA LEU A 244 26.12 9.73 -16.79
C LEU A 244 27.25 10.21 -17.71
N GLU A 245 27.84 11.38 -17.43
CA GLU A 245 28.99 11.92 -18.18
C GLU A 245 30.16 10.93 -18.19
N HIS A 246 30.49 10.38 -17.02
CA HIS A 246 31.55 9.39 -16.89
C HIS A 246 31.27 8.11 -17.68
N PHE A 247 30.06 7.56 -17.58
CA PHE A 247 29.69 6.32 -18.29
C PHE A 247 29.67 6.50 -19.80
N LEU A 248 29.26 7.68 -20.31
CA LEU A 248 29.32 7.99 -21.73
C LEU A 248 30.76 8.18 -22.21
N ALA A 249 31.58 8.90 -21.45
CA ALA A 249 32.99 9.13 -21.79
C ALA A 249 33.80 7.82 -21.85
N ARG A 250 33.47 6.85 -20.99
CA ARG A 250 34.09 5.51 -20.96
C ARG A 250 33.43 4.51 -21.93
N GLY A 251 32.31 4.87 -22.56
CA GLY A 251 31.55 3.97 -23.45
C GLY A 251 30.83 2.83 -22.71
N TYR A 252 30.60 2.94 -21.40
CA TYR A 252 29.86 1.96 -20.60
C TYR A 252 28.36 1.98 -20.90
N LEU A 253 27.84 3.17 -21.20
CA LEU A 253 26.43 3.39 -21.50
C LEU A 253 26.34 4.27 -22.75
N HIS A 254 25.34 4.00 -23.59
CA HIS A 254 24.99 4.86 -24.71
C HIS A 254 23.75 5.68 -24.37
N VAL A 255 23.65 6.86 -24.98
CA VAL A 255 22.44 7.68 -24.85
C VAL A 255 21.27 6.89 -25.42
N SER A 256 20.25 6.65 -24.59
CA SER A 256 19.07 5.87 -24.95
C SER A 256 17.81 6.52 -24.39
N LYS A 257 16.64 6.00 -24.77
CA LYS A 257 15.39 6.47 -24.18
C LYS A 257 15.35 6.29 -22.66
N ALA A 258 15.96 5.22 -22.14
CA ALA A 258 16.01 4.95 -20.71
C ALA A 258 16.90 5.95 -19.94
N THR A 259 17.96 6.48 -20.57
CA THR A 259 18.78 7.54 -19.95
C THR A 259 18.02 8.85 -19.84
N LEU A 260 17.23 9.19 -20.85
CA LEU A 260 16.36 10.38 -20.83
C LEU A 260 15.25 10.25 -19.79
N GLU A 261 14.57 9.10 -19.71
CA GLU A 261 13.56 8.84 -18.68
C GLU A 261 14.14 8.90 -17.25
N ALA A 262 15.35 8.36 -17.05
CA ALA A 262 16.04 8.43 -15.76
C ALA A 262 16.35 9.89 -15.37
N ALA A 263 16.80 10.72 -16.33
CA ALA A 263 17.05 12.14 -16.10
C ALA A 263 15.78 12.91 -15.71
N VAL A 264 14.65 12.66 -16.38
CA VAL A 264 13.35 13.28 -16.07
C VAL A 264 12.85 12.87 -14.68
N ARG A 265 12.92 11.59 -14.31
CA ARG A 265 12.51 11.14 -12.96
C ARG A 265 13.36 11.73 -11.85
N ARG A 266 14.66 11.93 -12.10
CA ARG A 266 15.56 12.58 -11.14
C ARG A 266 15.29 14.07 -10.97
N ARG A 267 14.49 14.67 -11.87
CA ARG A 267 14.18 16.10 -11.92
C ARG A 267 15.43 16.96 -12.11
N ASP A 268 16.42 16.41 -12.81
CA ASP A 268 17.70 17.06 -13.06
C ASP A 268 17.71 17.69 -14.45
N VAL A 269 17.39 18.97 -14.53
CA VAL A 269 17.31 19.73 -15.78
C VAL A 269 18.66 19.76 -16.52
N ALA A 270 19.78 19.82 -15.78
CA ALA A 270 21.11 19.80 -16.39
C ALA A 270 21.38 18.45 -17.05
N MET A 271 21.00 17.36 -16.38
CA MET A 271 21.10 16.02 -16.93
C MET A 271 20.19 15.81 -18.14
N VAL A 272 18.95 16.30 -18.10
CA VAL A 272 18.04 16.24 -19.25
C VAL A 272 18.65 17.00 -20.44
N ARG A 273 19.17 18.22 -20.21
CA ARG A 273 19.82 19.02 -21.27
C ARG A 273 21.01 18.29 -21.87
N PHE A 274 21.88 17.76 -21.02
CA PHE A 274 23.05 17.02 -21.43
C PHE A 274 22.66 15.79 -22.27
N VAL A 275 21.69 14.98 -21.81
CA VAL A 275 21.19 13.83 -22.57
C VAL A 275 20.68 14.29 -23.94
N LEU A 276 19.83 15.32 -23.99
CA LEU A 276 19.27 15.83 -25.24
C LEU A 276 20.33 16.38 -26.21
N GLU A 277 21.42 16.96 -25.72
CA GLU A 277 22.55 17.43 -26.55
C GLU A 277 23.35 16.29 -27.18
N HIS A 278 23.38 15.11 -26.53
CA HIS A 278 24.13 13.94 -26.97
C HIS A 278 23.26 12.90 -27.71
N ILE A 279 21.99 13.19 -27.93
CA ILE A 279 21.11 12.39 -28.80
C ILE A 279 21.46 12.71 -30.27
N GLU A 280 21.78 11.67 -31.06
CA GLU A 280 21.97 11.86 -32.50
C GLU A 280 20.69 12.39 -33.17
N PRO A 281 20.77 13.42 -34.01
CA PRO A 281 19.62 13.92 -34.75
C PRO A 281 19.14 12.84 -35.74
N GLY A 282 18.16 12.04 -35.31
CA GLY A 282 17.59 10.92 -36.06
C GLY A 282 17.46 9.60 -35.29
N SER A 283 18.11 9.43 -34.13
CA SER A 283 17.98 8.19 -33.33
C SER A 283 16.62 8.09 -32.63
N PHE A 284 15.94 9.23 -32.45
CA PHE A 284 14.54 9.32 -32.12
C PHE A 284 13.88 9.82 -33.39
N ARG A 285 13.07 8.99 -34.06
CA ARG A 285 12.16 9.50 -35.09
C ARG A 285 11.15 10.40 -34.37
N ILE A 286 11.48 11.67 -34.28
CA ILE A 286 10.53 12.73 -34.06
C ILE A 286 9.87 12.92 -35.43
N PRO A 287 8.58 12.61 -35.61
CA PRO A 287 7.92 12.91 -36.86
C PRO A 287 7.96 14.42 -37.06
N LEU A 288 8.85 14.88 -37.95
CA LEU A 288 8.71 16.18 -38.58
C LEU A 288 7.36 16.10 -39.30
N ALA A 289 6.36 16.83 -38.80
CA ALA A 289 5.08 16.98 -39.47
C ALA A 289 5.30 17.72 -40.80
N THR A 290 5.76 17.01 -41.82
CA THR A 290 5.69 17.46 -43.20
C THR A 290 4.36 17.03 -43.76
N SER A 291 3.46 18.01 -43.81
CA SER A 291 2.35 18.18 -44.77
C SER A 291 1.34 17.04 -44.96
N SER A 292 0.09 17.39 -44.60
CA SER A 292 -1.16 17.08 -45.31
C SER A 292 -1.57 15.62 -45.50
N VAL A 293 -2.49 15.14 -44.66
CA VAL A 293 -3.60 14.26 -45.08
C VAL A 293 -4.85 14.60 -44.26
N PRO A 294 -6.04 14.76 -44.88
CA PRO A 294 -7.28 15.17 -44.20
C PRO A 294 -8.06 14.02 -43.57
N ASP A 295 -8.86 14.40 -42.58
CA ASP A 295 -9.97 13.73 -41.89
C ASP A 295 -10.47 12.38 -42.43
N ALA A 296 -10.38 11.34 -41.60
CA ALA A 296 -11.30 10.21 -41.64
C ALA A 296 -11.72 9.85 -40.21
N GLU A 297 -13.02 9.95 -39.98
CA GLU A 297 -13.75 9.63 -38.76
C GLU A 297 -13.42 8.22 -38.26
N ILE A 298 -12.98 8.08 -37.00
CA ILE A 298 -13.06 6.81 -36.28
C ILE A 298 -14.08 6.99 -35.15
N SER A 299 -15.34 6.80 -35.54
CA SER A 299 -16.44 6.46 -34.65
C SER A 299 -16.15 5.11 -33.97
N GLY A 300 -16.54 5.00 -32.71
CA GLY A 300 -16.11 3.93 -31.83
C GLY A 300 -16.46 2.52 -32.30
N SER A 301 -15.54 1.59 -32.09
CA SER A 301 -15.88 0.21 -31.72
C SER A 301 -14.64 -0.53 -31.21
N SER A 302 -14.89 -1.35 -30.19
CA SER A 302 -13.98 -2.31 -29.57
C SER A 302 -13.50 -3.35 -30.58
N LEU A 303 -12.19 -3.59 -30.72
CA LEU A 303 -11.66 -4.79 -31.37
C LEU A 303 -10.32 -5.24 -30.76
N ASN A 304 -10.37 -6.40 -30.10
CA ASN A 304 -9.25 -7.34 -30.03
C ASN A 304 -8.99 -7.88 -31.45
N SER A 305 -7.75 -7.84 -31.93
CA SER A 305 -7.13 -8.96 -32.65
C SER A 305 -5.70 -8.64 -33.07
N SER A 306 -4.86 -9.65 -32.87
CA SER A 306 -3.52 -9.88 -33.41
C SER A 306 -3.29 -9.49 -34.87
N GLY A 307 -2.10 -8.96 -35.17
CA GLY A 307 -1.58 -8.85 -36.54
C GLY A 307 -0.45 -7.82 -36.61
N SER A 308 0.75 -8.29 -36.93
CA SER A 308 1.99 -7.53 -37.05
C SER A 308 1.94 -6.41 -38.09
N ASP A 309 2.28 -5.20 -37.68
CA ASP A 309 3.08 -4.21 -38.43
C ASP A 309 3.64 -3.22 -37.39
N GLY A 310 4.75 -3.63 -36.78
CA GLY A 310 5.45 -2.92 -35.72
C GLY A 310 6.61 -2.10 -36.28
N ASP A 311 6.54 -0.77 -36.10
CA ASP A 311 7.71 0.10 -35.83
C ASP A 311 7.32 1.59 -35.69
N GLY A 312 6.10 1.99 -36.08
CA GLY A 312 5.65 3.40 -36.00
C GLY A 312 4.83 3.77 -34.76
N MET A 313 3.99 2.85 -34.26
CA MET A 313 3.01 3.17 -33.20
C MET A 313 3.55 3.10 -31.77
N ASP A 314 4.70 2.46 -31.58
CA ASP A 314 5.34 2.37 -30.26
C ASP A 314 6.10 3.66 -29.94
N ASP A 315 6.73 4.31 -30.92
CA ASP A 315 7.49 5.55 -30.67
C ASP A 315 6.59 6.72 -30.20
N GLU A 316 5.39 6.89 -30.76
CA GLU A 316 4.45 7.94 -30.31
C GLU A 316 3.92 7.71 -28.89
N ARG A 317 3.54 6.47 -28.56
CA ARG A 317 3.07 6.10 -27.21
C ARG A 317 4.15 6.30 -26.16
N HIS A 318 5.40 6.09 -26.53
CA HIS A 318 6.56 6.19 -25.66
C HIS A 318 7.10 7.62 -25.52
N GLN A 319 6.97 8.48 -26.54
CA GLN A 319 7.25 9.92 -26.46
C GLN A 319 6.19 10.68 -25.64
N SER A 320 4.94 10.19 -25.60
CA SER A 320 3.89 10.72 -24.71
C SER A 320 4.26 10.57 -23.23
N HIS A 321 4.99 9.51 -22.85
CA HIS A 321 5.27 9.20 -21.44
C HIS A 321 6.24 10.18 -20.76
N LEU A 322 7.22 10.74 -21.49
CA LEU A 322 8.24 11.65 -20.92
C LEU A 322 7.65 13.00 -20.50
N MET A 323 6.81 13.58 -21.37
CA MET A 323 6.10 14.82 -21.09
C MET A 323 5.06 14.62 -19.99
N ASP A 324 4.36 13.49 -20.01
CA ASP A 324 3.46 13.11 -18.92
C ASP A 324 4.23 13.10 -17.59
N LEU A 325 5.36 12.38 -17.50
CA LEU A 325 6.19 12.32 -16.28
C LEU A 325 6.66 13.69 -15.80
N ALA A 326 7.15 14.54 -16.70
CA ALA A 326 7.56 15.90 -16.35
C ALA A 326 6.36 16.73 -15.84
N ALA A 327 5.17 16.52 -16.41
CA ALA A 327 3.93 17.15 -15.97
C ALA A 327 3.46 16.65 -14.59
N PHE A 328 3.66 15.36 -14.28
CA PHE A 328 3.41 14.80 -12.94
C PHE A 328 4.29 15.45 -11.87
N TYR A 329 5.57 15.66 -12.17
CA TYR A 329 6.51 16.33 -11.24
C TYR A 329 6.37 17.85 -11.21
N GLY A 330 5.71 18.46 -12.19
CA GLY A 330 5.54 19.90 -12.29
C GLY A 330 6.74 20.63 -12.89
N ASP A 331 7.64 19.92 -13.58
CA ASP A 331 8.92 20.45 -14.05
C ASP A 331 8.76 21.17 -15.40
N LEU A 332 8.24 22.40 -15.36
CA LEU A 332 7.97 23.23 -16.54
C LEU A 332 9.20 23.43 -17.44
N ASP A 333 10.39 23.55 -16.87
CA ASP A 333 11.62 23.75 -17.65
C ASP A 333 11.98 22.52 -18.48
N VAL A 334 11.77 21.32 -17.92
CA VAL A 334 11.94 20.05 -18.65
C VAL A 334 10.91 19.95 -19.77
N ILE A 335 9.65 20.30 -19.49
CA ILE A 335 8.57 20.32 -20.49
C ILE A 335 8.91 21.24 -21.66
N LYS A 336 9.37 22.46 -21.39
CA LYS A 336 9.79 23.43 -22.43
C LYS A 336 10.98 22.91 -23.23
N LEU A 337 11.96 22.31 -22.56
CA LEU A 337 13.17 21.78 -23.19
C LEU A 337 12.85 20.59 -24.11
N LEU A 338 12.01 19.66 -23.65
CA LEU A 338 11.51 18.53 -24.45
C LEU A 338 10.73 19.03 -25.68
N TYR A 339 9.87 20.03 -25.49
CA TYR A 339 9.11 20.64 -26.59
C TYR A 339 9.99 21.30 -27.65
N GLN A 340 10.99 22.09 -27.24
CA GLN A 340 11.95 22.75 -28.14
C GLN A 340 12.72 21.74 -29.00
N ARG A 341 13.01 20.55 -28.47
CA ARG A 341 13.73 19.48 -29.16
C ARG A 341 12.84 18.57 -29.99
N GLY A 342 11.56 18.89 -30.14
CA GLY A 342 10.65 18.18 -31.05
C GLY A 342 9.81 17.07 -30.40
N CYS A 343 9.87 16.86 -29.09
CA CYS A 343 8.90 16.02 -28.37
C CYS A 343 7.52 16.73 -28.31
N ARG A 344 6.84 16.80 -29.47
CA ARG A 344 5.56 17.47 -29.68
C ARG A 344 4.35 16.54 -29.46
N SER A 345 4.53 15.43 -28.73
CA SER A 345 3.45 14.59 -28.22
C SER A 345 2.56 15.32 -27.18
N CYS A 346 2.71 16.66 -27.05
CA CYS A 346 2.04 17.63 -26.18
C CYS A 346 0.50 17.70 -26.30
N HIS A 347 -0.13 16.73 -26.94
CA HIS A 347 -1.58 16.63 -27.10
C HIS A 347 -2.18 15.50 -26.24
N GLY A 348 -1.36 14.78 -25.47
CA GLY A 348 -1.82 13.68 -24.62
C GLY A 348 -2.68 14.17 -23.45
N ALA A 349 -3.89 13.62 -23.35
CA ALA A 349 -4.82 13.75 -22.21
C ALA A 349 -4.14 13.62 -20.82
N ARG A 350 -3.08 12.82 -20.77
CA ARG A 350 -2.44 12.31 -19.56
C ARG A 350 -1.56 13.35 -18.88
N ALA A 351 -0.76 14.13 -19.62
CA ALA A 351 0.03 15.22 -19.04
C ALA A 351 -0.85 16.25 -18.32
N VAL A 352 -1.99 16.63 -18.91
CA VAL A 352 -2.96 17.54 -18.27
C VAL A 352 -3.59 16.91 -17.03
N GLN A 353 -3.93 15.61 -17.09
CA GLN A 353 -4.43 14.87 -15.92
C GLN A 353 -3.41 14.81 -14.78
N TRP A 354 -2.15 14.50 -15.09
CA TRP A 354 -1.08 14.34 -14.11
C TRP A 354 -0.63 15.68 -13.52
N ALA A 355 -0.56 16.75 -14.32
CA ALA A 355 -0.35 18.10 -13.82
C ALA A 355 -1.49 18.57 -12.91
N SER A 356 -2.74 18.22 -13.25
CA SER A 356 -3.91 18.51 -12.42
C SER A 356 -3.90 17.71 -11.12
N TYR A 357 -3.49 16.44 -11.18
CA TYR A 357 -3.30 15.59 -10.00
C TYR A 357 -2.20 16.13 -9.07
N GLY A 358 -1.11 16.70 -9.63
CA GLY A 358 0.00 17.26 -8.84
C GLY A 358 -0.16 18.73 -8.43
N GLY A 359 -1.23 19.42 -8.86
CA GLY A 359 -1.48 20.81 -8.49
C GLY A 359 -0.69 21.85 -9.30
N HIS A 360 -0.18 21.49 -10.48
CA HIS A 360 0.83 22.26 -11.22
C HIS A 360 0.24 23.28 -12.21
N VAL A 361 -0.33 24.38 -11.70
CA VAL A 361 -0.99 25.43 -12.51
C VAL A 361 -0.11 25.96 -13.64
N ARG A 362 1.19 26.23 -13.39
CA ARG A 362 2.10 26.78 -14.41
C ARG A 362 2.33 25.82 -15.59
N VAL A 363 2.31 24.52 -15.31
CA VAL A 363 2.40 23.48 -16.33
C VAL A 363 1.10 23.41 -17.12
N LEU A 364 -0.05 23.47 -16.45
CA LEU A 364 -1.36 23.51 -17.11
C LEU A 364 -1.52 24.72 -18.02
N ASP A 365 -1.14 25.90 -17.54
CA ASP A 365 -1.18 27.16 -18.28
C ASP A 365 -0.32 27.09 -19.55
N TRP A 366 0.88 26.54 -19.43
CA TRP A 366 1.76 26.35 -20.58
C TRP A 366 1.22 25.28 -21.56
N LEU A 367 0.83 24.10 -21.07
CA LEU A 367 0.33 22.99 -21.90
C LEU A 367 -0.93 23.41 -22.67
N LEU A 368 -1.92 23.97 -21.97
CA LEU A 368 -3.20 24.38 -22.58
C LEU A 368 -3.07 25.70 -23.36
N GLY A 369 -2.13 26.56 -23.01
CA GLY A 369 -1.76 27.73 -23.80
C GLY A 369 -1.19 27.35 -25.16
N THR A 370 -0.32 26.33 -25.22
CA THR A 370 0.24 25.82 -26.49
C THR A 370 -0.76 25.04 -27.35
N GLN A 371 -1.84 24.50 -26.77
CA GLN A 371 -2.90 23.79 -27.51
C GLN A 371 -3.81 24.71 -28.34
N ARG A 372 -3.87 26.02 -28.03
CA ARG A 372 -4.70 26.97 -28.80
C ARG A 372 -4.25 27.11 -30.27
N ASP A 373 -3.01 26.76 -30.58
CA ASP A 373 -2.44 26.83 -31.93
C ASP A 373 -2.57 25.51 -32.74
N ALA A 374 -2.96 24.40 -32.10
CA ALA A 374 -3.04 23.08 -32.73
C ALA A 374 -4.36 22.34 -32.38
N CYS A 375 -5.29 22.33 -33.34
CA CYS A 375 -6.45 21.41 -33.44
C CYS A 375 -7.55 21.53 -32.34
N PHE A 376 -8.53 22.41 -32.61
CA PHE A 376 -9.81 22.50 -31.91
C PHE A 376 -10.76 21.34 -32.30
N ASN A 377 -10.71 20.18 -31.62
CA ASN A 377 -11.91 19.33 -31.43
C ASN A 377 -11.77 18.18 -30.39
N THR A 378 -10.58 17.89 -29.84
CA THR A 378 -10.40 16.79 -28.87
C THR A 378 -10.30 17.23 -27.40
N THR A 379 -10.27 18.55 -27.14
CA THR A 379 -10.00 19.14 -25.81
C THR A 379 -11.10 18.89 -24.77
N VAL A 380 -12.35 18.65 -25.20
CA VAL A 380 -13.51 18.52 -24.30
C VAL A 380 -13.46 17.24 -23.46
N ASN A 381 -12.91 16.15 -24.00
CA ASN A 381 -12.83 14.85 -23.29
C ASN A 381 -11.70 14.78 -22.25
N PHE A 382 -10.65 15.59 -22.40
CA PHE A 382 -9.47 15.52 -21.51
C PHE A 382 -9.65 16.32 -20.21
N LEU A 383 -10.26 17.51 -20.31
CA LEU A 383 -10.56 18.38 -19.17
C LEU A 383 -11.61 17.77 -18.23
N TYR A 384 -12.49 16.94 -18.80
CA TYR A 384 -13.50 16.21 -18.06
C TYR A 384 -12.92 15.26 -17.00
N LEU A 385 -11.70 14.74 -17.20
CA LEU A 385 -10.99 13.91 -16.24
C LEU A 385 -10.06 14.73 -15.34
N ALA A 386 -9.40 15.75 -15.89
CA ALA A 386 -8.41 16.56 -15.19
C ALA A 386 -9.02 17.39 -14.04
N PHE A 387 -10.20 17.97 -14.27
CA PHE A 387 -10.83 18.85 -13.28
C PHE A 387 -11.31 18.10 -12.01
N PRO A 388 -12.00 16.95 -12.09
CA PRO A 388 -12.32 16.16 -10.91
C PRO A 388 -11.10 15.59 -10.17
N LEU A 389 -10.01 15.29 -10.87
CA LEU A 389 -8.76 14.82 -10.26
C LEU A 389 -8.11 15.91 -9.40
N ALA A 390 -8.04 17.14 -9.88
CA ALA A 390 -7.55 18.27 -9.08
C ALA A 390 -8.41 18.48 -7.82
N ALA A 391 -9.72 18.36 -7.96
CA ALA A 391 -10.66 18.47 -6.85
C ALA A 391 -10.50 17.32 -5.83
N ARG A 392 -10.24 16.09 -6.29
CA ARG A 392 -9.98 14.91 -5.44
C ARG A 392 -8.71 15.04 -4.60
N GLN A 393 -7.71 15.76 -5.09
CA GLN A 393 -6.43 16.00 -4.41
C GLN A 393 -6.41 17.30 -3.59
N GLY A 394 -7.51 18.09 -3.63
CA GLY A 394 -7.62 19.31 -2.83
C GLY A 394 -6.86 20.50 -3.41
N HIS A 395 -6.49 20.47 -4.69
CA HIS A 395 -5.74 21.54 -5.34
C HIS A 395 -6.65 22.72 -5.72
N LEU A 396 -7.03 23.52 -4.73
CA LEU A 396 -7.90 24.70 -4.89
C LEU A 396 -7.37 25.70 -5.92
N ASN A 397 -6.05 25.86 -6.01
CA ASN A 397 -5.39 26.71 -7.00
C ASN A 397 -5.66 26.26 -8.44
N VAL A 398 -5.61 24.95 -8.73
CA VAL A 398 -5.93 24.39 -10.05
C VAL A 398 -7.43 24.46 -10.33
N VAL A 399 -8.26 24.17 -9.33
CA VAL A 399 -9.73 24.30 -9.44
C VAL A 399 -10.13 25.74 -9.79
N ARG A 400 -9.57 26.74 -9.10
CA ARG A 400 -9.77 28.17 -9.41
C ARG A 400 -9.30 28.51 -10.81
N TRP A 401 -8.11 28.04 -11.18
CA TRP A 401 -7.57 28.29 -12.51
C TRP A 401 -8.48 27.73 -13.62
N PHE A 402 -9.03 26.52 -13.46
CA PHE A 402 -10.00 25.97 -14.41
C PHE A 402 -11.27 26.82 -14.52
N CYS A 403 -11.81 27.34 -13.42
CA CYS A 403 -13.04 28.12 -13.43
C CYS A 403 -12.84 29.57 -13.88
N GLU A 404 -11.84 30.25 -13.34
CA GLU A 404 -11.63 31.70 -13.51
C GLU A 404 -10.82 32.03 -14.77
N VAL A 405 -9.79 31.23 -15.07
CA VAL A 405 -8.86 31.51 -16.17
C VAL A 405 -9.24 30.74 -17.42
N TYR A 406 -9.51 29.43 -17.29
CA TYR A 406 -9.91 28.60 -18.43
C TYR A 406 -11.41 28.75 -18.78
N GLY A 407 -12.24 29.15 -17.82
CA GLY A 407 -13.68 29.36 -18.03
C GLY A 407 -14.54 28.10 -17.97
N LEU A 408 -14.06 27.02 -17.33
CA LEU A 408 -14.86 25.81 -17.14
C LEU A 408 -15.95 26.02 -16.09
N ARG A 409 -17.15 25.53 -16.39
CA ARG A 409 -18.22 25.45 -15.39
C ARG A 409 -17.89 24.40 -14.33
N PRO A 410 -18.14 24.68 -13.05
CA PRO A 410 -18.05 23.69 -11.97
C PRO A 410 -18.81 22.40 -12.29
N SER A 411 -18.10 21.28 -12.19
CA SER A 411 -18.62 19.94 -12.54
C SER A 411 -19.14 19.22 -11.29
N ALA A 412 -20.28 18.54 -11.40
CA ALA A 412 -20.79 17.66 -10.35
C ALA A 412 -19.78 16.57 -9.95
N ALA A 413 -18.98 16.07 -10.91
CA ALA A 413 -17.91 15.11 -10.62
C ALA A 413 -16.77 15.73 -9.81
N ALA A 414 -16.46 17.01 -10.02
CA ALA A 414 -15.47 17.72 -9.22
C ALA A 414 -15.96 17.95 -7.79
N LEU A 415 -17.24 18.34 -7.62
CA LEU A 415 -17.88 18.47 -6.31
C LEU A 415 -17.91 17.12 -5.56
N ALA A 416 -18.32 16.04 -6.23
CA ALA A 416 -18.36 14.70 -5.65
C ALA A 416 -16.96 14.21 -5.26
N SER A 417 -15.95 14.48 -6.09
CA SER A 417 -14.57 14.08 -5.83
C SER A 417 -13.92 14.84 -4.67
N ALA A 418 -14.15 16.16 -4.58
CA ALA A 418 -13.72 16.95 -3.42
C ALA A 418 -14.44 16.51 -2.14
N ALA A 419 -15.74 16.19 -2.24
CA ALA A 419 -16.53 15.73 -1.11
C ALA A 419 -16.11 14.34 -0.62
N CYS A 420 -15.78 13.42 -1.54
CA CYS A 420 -15.22 12.10 -1.24
C CYS A 420 -13.87 12.17 -0.51
N ALA A 421 -13.07 13.19 -0.79
CA ALA A 421 -11.75 13.40 -0.19
C ALA A 421 -11.76 14.24 1.10
N GLY A 422 -12.87 14.93 1.39
CA GLY A 422 -12.99 15.80 2.56
C GLY A 422 -12.43 17.22 2.38
N HIS A 423 -12.19 17.69 1.15
CA HIS A 423 -11.62 19.02 0.88
C HIS A 423 -12.69 20.12 0.98
N ALA A 424 -12.99 20.55 2.21
CA ALA A 424 -14.03 21.53 2.50
C ALA A 424 -13.82 22.91 1.84
N ASP A 425 -12.58 23.33 1.65
CA ASP A 425 -12.21 24.57 0.96
C ASP A 425 -12.54 24.54 -0.54
N VAL A 426 -12.26 23.41 -1.20
CA VAL A 426 -12.64 23.17 -2.60
C VAL A 426 -14.15 23.07 -2.74
N VAL A 427 -14.82 22.31 -1.85
CA VAL A 427 -16.29 22.21 -1.84
C VAL A 427 -16.92 23.58 -1.65
N LYS A 428 -16.45 24.36 -0.69
CA LYS A 428 -16.93 25.72 -0.45
C LYS A 428 -16.79 26.60 -1.69
N TYR A 429 -15.63 26.60 -2.34
CA TYR A 429 -15.42 27.37 -3.57
C TYR A 429 -16.37 26.95 -4.71
N LEU A 430 -16.56 25.64 -4.91
CA LEU A 430 -17.46 25.12 -5.94
C LEU A 430 -18.94 25.44 -5.68
N LEU A 431 -19.32 25.70 -4.43
CA LEU A 431 -20.68 26.12 -4.03
C LEU A 431 -20.86 27.64 -4.01
N ASP A 432 -19.87 28.40 -3.55
CA ASP A 432 -19.94 29.86 -3.35
C ASP A 432 -19.69 30.68 -4.64
N GLY A 433 -19.02 30.10 -5.65
CA GLY A 433 -18.55 30.80 -6.85
C GLY A 433 -19.61 31.06 -7.94
N SER A 434 -19.28 31.96 -8.88
CA SER A 434 -20.06 32.41 -10.06
C SER A 434 -20.45 31.33 -11.10
N GLY A 435 -20.38 30.05 -10.73
CA GLY A 435 -20.74 28.91 -11.56
C GLY A 435 -21.43 27.84 -10.74
N ALA A 436 -22.59 28.14 -10.15
CA ALA A 436 -23.42 27.15 -9.45
C ALA A 436 -23.41 25.82 -10.22
N VAL A 437 -22.92 24.76 -9.58
CA VAL A 437 -22.93 23.40 -10.14
C VAL A 437 -24.38 23.08 -10.49
N ASP A 438 -24.65 22.59 -11.70
CA ASP A 438 -25.97 22.04 -11.99
C ASP A 438 -26.17 20.80 -11.12
N LEU A 439 -26.97 20.95 -10.07
CA LEU A 439 -27.26 19.90 -9.10
C LEU A 439 -28.25 18.88 -9.66
N ASN A 440 -28.79 19.08 -10.87
CA ASN A 440 -29.60 18.09 -11.58
C ASN A 440 -28.71 16.95 -12.08
N VAL A 441 -28.43 16.02 -11.18
CA VAL A 441 -27.90 14.71 -11.52
C VAL A 441 -29.01 13.97 -12.28
N GLY A 442 -28.85 13.79 -13.60
CA GLY A 442 -29.82 13.04 -14.40
C GLY A 442 -29.98 11.61 -13.88
N ALA A 443 -31.15 11.00 -14.11
CA ALA A 443 -31.45 9.64 -13.63
C ALA A 443 -30.44 8.55 -14.09
N SER A 444 -29.68 8.80 -15.16
CA SER A 444 -28.59 7.93 -15.64
C SER A 444 -27.31 7.98 -14.76
N ASP A 445 -27.05 9.07 -14.06
CA ASP A 445 -25.87 9.23 -13.18
C ASP A 445 -26.09 8.60 -11.79
N VAL A 446 -27.33 8.29 -11.44
CA VAL A 446 -27.71 7.54 -10.22
C VAL A 446 -27.28 6.07 -10.31
N GLN A 447 -27.01 5.52 -11.50
CA GLN A 447 -26.42 4.18 -11.64
C GLN A 447 -24.88 4.18 -11.60
N ALA A 448 -24.23 5.35 -11.60
CA ALA A 448 -22.77 5.49 -11.60
C ALA A 448 -22.10 5.33 -10.22
N TYR A 449 -22.86 4.99 -9.15
CA TYR A 449 -22.35 4.81 -7.78
C TYR A 449 -21.39 3.63 -7.59
N LYS A 450 -21.19 2.77 -8.59
CA LYS A 450 -20.49 1.50 -8.36
C LYS A 450 -19.00 1.48 -8.68
N HIS A 451 -18.45 2.43 -9.44
CA HIS A 451 -17.02 2.35 -9.81
C HIS A 451 -16.29 3.71 -9.84
N PRO A 452 -15.23 3.90 -9.02
CA PRO A 452 -14.32 5.03 -9.20
C PRO A 452 -13.63 4.94 -10.56
N ILE A 453 -13.39 6.08 -11.20
CA ILE A 453 -12.72 6.12 -12.48
C ILE A 453 -11.22 6.13 -12.24
N HIS A 454 -10.57 5.04 -12.65
CA HIS A 454 -9.15 4.84 -12.42
C HIS A 454 -8.29 5.64 -13.41
N VAL A 455 -7.26 6.27 -12.87
CA VAL A 455 -6.18 6.94 -13.60
C VAL A 455 -4.88 6.26 -13.21
N ASN A 456 -4.16 5.75 -14.21
CA ASN A 456 -2.86 5.13 -14.00
C ASN A 456 -1.80 6.22 -13.80
N LEU A 457 -1.20 6.25 -12.61
CA LEU A 457 -0.10 7.15 -12.23
C LEU A 457 1.22 6.39 -12.14
N PRO A 458 2.36 7.05 -12.42
CA PRO A 458 3.67 6.42 -12.28
C PRO A 458 3.95 6.06 -10.81
N ARG A 459 4.68 4.96 -10.57
CA ARG A 459 5.27 4.68 -9.24
C ARG A 459 6.67 5.30 -9.18
N PRO A 460 6.94 6.26 -8.26
CA PRO A 460 8.24 6.93 -8.18
C PRO A 460 9.41 5.98 -7.82
N ASP A 461 9.11 4.90 -7.08
CA ASP A 461 10.12 4.15 -6.31
C ASP A 461 10.55 2.78 -6.89
N MET A 462 10.05 2.36 -8.06
CA MET A 462 10.30 0.99 -8.57
C MET A 462 10.67 0.91 -10.06
N TYR A 463 11.53 -0.07 -10.38
CA TYR A 463 11.85 -0.58 -11.71
C TYR A 463 11.35 -2.05 -11.80
N PRO A 464 10.76 -2.56 -12.91
CA PRO A 464 10.65 -1.95 -14.25
C PRO A 464 9.48 -0.96 -14.43
N PHE A 465 9.68 -0.08 -15.41
CA PHE A 465 8.96 1.18 -15.65
C PHE A 465 7.49 1.09 -16.12
N SER A 466 6.87 -0.10 -16.14
CA SER A 466 5.47 -0.28 -16.56
C SER A 466 4.47 -0.30 -15.39
N VAL A 467 4.95 -0.31 -14.15
CA VAL A 467 4.09 -0.47 -12.97
C VAL A 467 3.48 0.88 -12.58
N CYS A 468 2.22 1.07 -12.93
CA CYS A 468 1.42 2.20 -12.47
C CYS A 468 0.68 1.86 -11.16
N HIS A 469 0.41 2.84 -10.30
CA HIS A 469 -0.63 2.71 -9.27
C HIS A 469 -1.92 3.39 -9.76
N ARG A 470 -3.07 2.93 -9.26
CA ARG A 470 -4.39 3.45 -9.66
C ARG A 470 -4.77 4.59 -8.71
N SER A 471 -4.88 5.81 -9.24
CA SER A 471 -5.62 6.91 -8.60
C SER A 471 -7.05 6.92 -9.09
N GLU A 472 -7.95 7.59 -8.39
CA GLU A 472 -9.39 7.48 -8.59
C GLU A 472 -10.08 8.83 -8.39
N PHE A 473 -11.06 9.14 -9.24
CA PHE A 473 -12.06 10.18 -8.95
C PHE A 473 -13.46 9.60 -9.07
N VAL A 474 -14.45 10.28 -8.48
CA VAL A 474 -15.81 9.76 -8.34
C VAL A 474 -16.85 10.66 -9.02
N ARG A 475 -17.98 10.05 -9.38
CA ARG A 475 -19.19 10.73 -9.87
C ARG A 475 -20.37 10.43 -8.95
N GLY A 476 -21.49 11.12 -9.14
CA GLY A 476 -22.71 10.96 -8.36
C GLY A 476 -22.88 12.02 -7.27
N ALA A 477 -23.76 11.79 -6.31
CA ALA A 477 -24.10 12.77 -5.28
C ALA A 477 -22.94 13.01 -4.29
N ALA A 478 -22.52 14.27 -4.19
CA ALA A 478 -21.46 14.69 -3.28
C ALA A 478 -21.77 14.41 -1.80
N VAL A 479 -23.05 14.54 -1.40
CA VAL A 479 -23.51 14.25 -0.03
C VAL A 479 -23.26 12.79 0.34
N MET A 480 -23.53 11.85 -0.58
CA MET A 480 -23.33 10.42 -0.34
C MET A 480 -21.85 10.08 -0.14
N TRP A 481 -20.96 10.64 -0.95
CA TRP A 481 -19.52 10.42 -0.81
C TRP A 481 -18.95 11.05 0.46
N ALA A 482 -19.40 12.25 0.84
CA ALA A 482 -19.01 12.87 2.10
C ALA A 482 -19.49 12.04 3.31
N ALA A 483 -20.71 11.51 3.25
CA ALA A 483 -21.28 10.66 4.29
C ALA A 483 -20.55 9.31 4.40
N ALA A 484 -20.32 8.65 3.26
CA ALA A 484 -19.61 7.38 3.18
C ALA A 484 -18.16 7.44 3.68
N ASN A 485 -17.52 8.62 3.70
CA ASN A 485 -16.15 8.79 4.22
C ASN A 485 -16.10 9.58 5.55
N GLY A 486 -17.26 9.89 6.16
CA GLY A 486 -17.32 10.54 7.47
C GLY A 486 -16.94 12.02 7.48
N HIS A 487 -16.97 12.72 6.35
CA HIS A 487 -16.53 14.12 6.23
C HIS A 487 -17.61 15.12 6.68
N VAL A 488 -17.82 15.23 8.01
CA VAL A 488 -18.86 16.11 8.61
C VAL A 488 -18.70 17.58 8.22
N ALA A 489 -17.47 18.10 8.13
CA ALA A 489 -17.22 19.49 7.71
C ALA A 489 -17.74 19.76 6.28
N VAL A 490 -17.61 18.79 5.39
CA VAL A 490 -18.16 18.86 4.02
C VAL A 490 -19.68 18.72 4.04
N LEU A 491 -20.24 17.82 4.86
CA LEU A 491 -21.69 17.67 5.01
C LEU A 491 -22.38 18.95 5.51
N ARG A 492 -21.70 19.75 6.34
CA ARG A 492 -22.14 21.09 6.76
C ARG A 492 -22.26 22.05 5.59
N LEU A 493 -21.31 22.03 4.66
CA LEU A 493 -21.36 22.86 3.46
C LEU A 493 -22.43 22.40 2.47
N LEU A 494 -22.72 21.09 2.40
CA LEU A 494 -23.70 20.50 1.49
C LEU A 494 -25.13 20.46 2.06
N GLN A 495 -25.45 21.25 3.09
CA GLN A 495 -26.76 21.21 3.76
C GLN A 495 -27.94 21.39 2.79
N ASN A 496 -27.81 22.28 1.81
CA ASN A 496 -28.87 22.61 0.85
C ASN A 496 -28.89 21.72 -0.41
N VAL A 497 -27.97 20.75 -0.51
CA VAL A 497 -27.91 19.84 -1.66
C VAL A 497 -28.90 18.69 -1.43
N PRO A 498 -29.75 18.33 -2.43
CA PRO A 498 -30.69 17.22 -2.30
C PRO A 498 -29.95 15.89 -2.10
N THR A 499 -30.50 15.03 -1.24
CA THR A 499 -29.94 13.69 -0.99
C THR A 499 -31.05 12.66 -0.78
N THR A 500 -30.66 11.41 -0.62
CA THR A 500 -31.54 10.28 -0.34
C THR A 500 -31.13 9.60 0.97
N SER A 501 -31.97 8.70 1.48
CA SER A 501 -31.66 7.88 2.65
C SER A 501 -30.35 7.09 2.53
N GLN A 502 -29.90 6.82 1.30
CA GLN A 502 -28.63 6.14 1.02
C GLN A 502 -27.40 6.86 1.60
N ALA A 503 -27.44 8.18 1.81
CA ALA A 503 -26.34 8.90 2.43
C ALA A 503 -26.10 8.41 3.87
N MET A 504 -27.17 8.26 4.66
CA MET A 504 -27.07 7.75 6.03
C MET A 504 -26.75 6.24 6.03
N ASP A 505 -27.28 5.48 5.08
CA ASP A 505 -27.00 4.04 4.95
C ASP A 505 -25.52 3.76 4.69
N LEU A 506 -24.88 4.55 3.82
CA LEU A 506 -23.46 4.41 3.50
C LEU A 506 -22.57 4.88 4.66
N ALA A 507 -22.95 5.95 5.37
CA ALA A 507 -22.27 6.36 6.59
C ALA A 507 -22.34 5.27 7.66
N ALA A 508 -23.51 4.64 7.81
CA ALA A 508 -23.72 3.57 8.76
C ALA A 508 -22.93 2.31 8.40
N LYS A 509 -22.93 1.92 7.12
CA LYS A 509 -22.12 0.82 6.60
C LYS A 509 -20.64 0.99 6.91
N ASN A 510 -20.10 2.19 6.72
CA ASN A 510 -18.67 2.44 6.92
C ASN A 510 -18.32 2.85 8.37
N GLY A 511 -19.27 2.80 9.31
CA GLY A 511 -19.02 3.04 10.73
C GLY A 511 -18.84 4.52 11.13
N HIS A 512 -19.31 5.47 10.32
CA HIS A 512 -19.10 6.90 10.56
C HIS A 512 -20.21 7.53 11.44
N LEU A 513 -20.13 7.32 12.75
CA LEU A 513 -21.12 7.80 13.72
C LEU A 513 -21.40 9.31 13.65
N ASP A 514 -20.36 10.13 13.58
CA ASP A 514 -20.53 11.60 13.56
C ASP A 514 -21.27 12.09 12.30
N ALA A 515 -21.08 11.40 11.17
CA ALA A 515 -21.83 11.68 9.96
C ALA A 515 -23.29 11.23 10.08
N VAL A 516 -23.55 10.06 10.69
CA VAL A 516 -24.91 9.59 10.99
C VAL A 516 -25.65 10.55 11.91
N ARG A 517 -25.01 11.00 13.00
CA ARG A 517 -25.54 12.01 13.93
C ARG A 517 -25.91 13.30 13.20
N TYR A 518 -24.95 13.85 12.45
CA TYR A 518 -25.17 15.08 11.71
C TYR A 518 -26.33 14.96 10.71
N LEU A 519 -26.36 13.88 9.91
CA LEU A 519 -27.43 13.65 8.93
C LEU A 519 -28.80 13.47 9.60
N HIS A 520 -28.86 12.83 10.76
CA HIS A 520 -30.10 12.62 11.50
C HIS A 520 -30.64 13.91 12.14
N GLU A 521 -29.76 14.71 12.74
CA GLU A 521 -30.14 15.95 13.45
C GLU A 521 -30.49 17.09 12.49
N ASN A 522 -29.85 17.13 11.31
CA ASN A 522 -29.90 18.30 10.42
C ASN A 522 -30.67 18.04 9.11
N ARG A 523 -31.10 16.81 8.85
CA ARG A 523 -31.83 16.46 7.62
C ARG A 523 -33.02 15.54 7.87
N ALA A 524 -33.99 15.58 6.94
CA ALA A 524 -35.28 14.91 7.11
C ALA A 524 -35.36 13.53 6.44
N GLU A 525 -34.42 13.16 5.55
CA GLU A 525 -34.49 11.93 4.76
C GLU A 525 -34.34 10.64 5.59
N GLY A 526 -33.61 10.69 6.71
CA GLY A 526 -33.37 9.52 7.58
C GLY A 526 -32.54 8.39 6.91
N CYS A 527 -32.59 7.19 7.48
CA CYS A 527 -31.98 5.98 6.91
C CYS A 527 -33.02 4.97 6.42
N SER A 528 -32.59 4.06 5.56
CA SER A 528 -33.35 2.87 5.19
C SER A 528 -33.07 1.71 6.16
N GLN A 529 -33.76 0.59 6.02
CA GLN A 529 -33.47 -0.64 6.76
C GLN A 529 -32.06 -1.18 6.48
N LEU A 530 -31.49 -0.84 5.31
CA LEU A 530 -30.15 -1.29 4.93
C LEU A 530 -29.08 -0.77 5.88
N ALA A 531 -29.26 0.42 6.46
CA ALA A 531 -28.33 0.97 7.47
C ALA A 531 -28.12 0.01 8.64
N PHE A 532 -29.20 -0.62 9.14
CA PHE A 532 -29.13 -1.58 10.23
C PHE A 532 -28.38 -2.83 9.80
N SER A 533 -28.76 -3.43 8.67
CA SER A 533 -28.10 -4.65 8.17
C SER A 533 -26.62 -4.44 7.89
N HIS A 534 -26.25 -3.27 7.34
CA HIS A 534 -24.88 -2.96 6.98
C HIS A 534 -24.03 -2.64 8.21
N ALA A 535 -24.53 -1.81 9.14
CA ALA A 535 -23.82 -1.50 10.37
C ALA A 535 -23.61 -2.75 11.24
N MET A 536 -24.58 -3.67 11.25
CA MET A 536 -24.44 -4.97 11.91
C MET A 536 -23.41 -5.87 11.21
N ALA A 537 -23.46 -5.96 9.88
CA ALA A 537 -22.51 -6.79 9.11
C ALA A 537 -21.05 -6.34 9.28
N GLU A 538 -20.81 -5.03 9.35
CA GLU A 538 -19.49 -4.43 9.56
C GLU A 538 -19.14 -4.27 11.06
N ASP A 539 -19.97 -4.79 11.96
CA ASP A 539 -19.74 -4.85 13.41
C ASP A 539 -19.51 -3.47 14.08
N CYS A 540 -20.17 -2.44 13.55
CA CYS A 540 -20.06 -1.05 13.98
C CYS A 540 -21.04 -0.73 15.13
N MET A 541 -20.77 -1.25 16.34
CA MET A 541 -21.71 -1.19 17.48
C MET A 541 -22.16 0.21 17.88
N GLU A 542 -21.29 1.21 17.84
CA GLU A 542 -21.65 2.59 18.22
C GLU A 542 -22.71 3.20 17.26
N VAL A 543 -22.59 2.90 15.97
CA VAL A 543 -23.58 3.29 14.96
C VAL A 543 -24.88 2.54 15.19
N VAL A 544 -24.79 1.24 15.45
CA VAL A 544 -25.96 0.40 15.69
C VAL A 544 -26.76 0.90 16.90
N GLU A 545 -26.10 1.15 18.03
CA GLU A 545 -26.72 1.71 19.23
C GLU A 545 -27.41 3.05 18.93
N TYR A 546 -26.74 3.93 18.19
CA TYR A 546 -27.31 5.23 17.81
C TYR A 546 -28.58 5.08 16.95
N LEU A 547 -28.53 4.22 15.92
CA LEU A 547 -29.67 3.98 15.02
C LEU A 547 -30.91 3.45 15.76
N PHE A 548 -30.72 2.54 16.73
CA PHE A 548 -31.82 2.01 17.55
C PHE A 548 -32.40 3.02 18.54
N THR A 549 -31.53 3.80 19.18
CA THR A 549 -31.94 4.73 20.24
C THR A 549 -32.67 5.96 19.69
N HIS A 550 -32.37 6.38 18.45
CA HIS A 550 -32.89 7.62 17.87
C HIS A 550 -33.95 7.42 16.78
N ASN A 551 -34.39 6.17 16.55
CA ASN A 551 -35.43 5.81 15.56
C ASN A 551 -35.19 6.47 14.18
N CYS A 552 -33.99 6.27 13.63
CA CYS A 552 -33.55 6.98 12.43
C CYS A 552 -34.20 6.50 11.12
N CYS A 553 -34.88 5.34 11.14
CA CYS A 553 -35.44 4.69 9.95
C CYS A 553 -36.71 5.42 9.44
N ARG A 554 -36.79 5.64 8.14
CA ARG A 554 -37.95 6.29 7.48
C ARG A 554 -38.58 5.45 6.37
N ASP A 555 -38.20 4.17 6.26
CA ASP A 555 -38.77 3.28 5.25
C ASP A 555 -40.25 2.95 5.55
N PRO A 556 -41.05 2.72 4.49
CA PRO A 556 -42.46 2.33 4.64
C PRO A 556 -42.62 0.88 5.13
N ASP A 557 -41.64 0.03 4.88
CA ASP A 557 -41.66 -1.38 5.28
C ASP A 557 -41.23 -1.53 6.75
N PRO A 558 -41.83 -2.48 7.50
CA PRO A 558 -41.42 -2.77 8.87
C PRO A 558 -40.02 -3.40 8.91
N ILE A 559 -39.21 -3.00 9.87
CA ILE A 559 -37.85 -3.52 10.06
C ILE A 559 -37.90 -5.04 10.33
N ASP A 560 -37.07 -5.80 9.62
CA ASP A 560 -36.95 -7.26 9.79
C ASP A 560 -36.18 -7.62 11.07
N VAL A 561 -36.88 -7.52 12.20
CA VAL A 561 -36.38 -7.86 13.54
C VAL A 561 -35.86 -9.32 13.63
N PRO A 562 -36.52 -10.34 13.03
CA PRO A 562 -35.97 -11.70 12.97
C PRO A 562 -34.54 -11.78 12.42
N SER A 563 -34.24 -11.10 11.32
CA SER A 563 -32.88 -11.08 10.74
C SER A 563 -31.83 -10.46 11.66
N MET A 564 -32.22 -9.49 12.48
CA MET A 564 -31.31 -8.82 13.44
C MET A 564 -30.95 -9.75 14.59
N TYR A 565 -31.91 -10.52 15.11
CA TYR A 565 -31.64 -11.56 16.11
C TYR A 565 -30.77 -12.70 15.55
N LEU A 566 -30.97 -13.09 14.28
CA LEU A 566 -30.09 -14.07 13.62
C LEU A 566 -28.66 -13.56 13.50
N HIS A 567 -28.47 -12.29 13.17
CA HIS A 567 -27.13 -11.69 13.08
C HIS A 567 -26.43 -11.60 14.43
N ALA A 568 -27.16 -11.18 15.48
CA ALA A 568 -26.68 -11.19 16.85
C ALA A 568 -26.29 -12.62 17.30
N ALA A 569 -27.08 -13.62 16.90
CA ALA A 569 -26.83 -15.01 17.26
C ALA A 569 -25.61 -15.60 16.56
N THR A 570 -25.43 -15.30 15.28
CA THR A 570 -24.30 -15.75 14.47
C THR A 570 -22.96 -15.20 14.99
N ASN A 571 -22.96 -13.96 15.49
CA ASN A 571 -21.75 -13.30 15.98
C ASN A 571 -21.57 -13.36 17.52
N GLY A 572 -22.54 -13.90 18.26
CA GLY A 572 -22.44 -14.05 19.72
C GLY A 572 -22.49 -12.72 20.48
N ARG A 573 -23.07 -11.66 19.87
CA ARG A 573 -23.07 -10.29 20.40
C ARG A 573 -24.24 -10.08 21.37
N LEU A 574 -24.00 -10.33 22.66
CA LEU A 574 -25.01 -10.14 23.73
C LEU A 574 -25.49 -8.68 23.85
N GLU A 575 -24.60 -7.72 23.62
CA GLU A 575 -24.95 -6.29 23.62
C GLU A 575 -25.93 -5.95 22.50
N LEU A 576 -25.68 -6.44 21.28
CA LEU A 576 -26.58 -6.28 20.15
C LEU A 576 -27.94 -6.93 20.44
N PHE A 577 -27.93 -8.13 21.02
CA PHE A 577 -29.14 -8.83 21.43
C PHE A 577 -29.97 -8.01 22.44
N ALA A 578 -29.31 -7.40 23.42
CA ALA A 578 -29.95 -6.55 24.41
C ALA A 578 -30.51 -5.25 23.79
N LEU A 579 -29.78 -4.64 22.86
CA LEU A 579 -30.20 -3.44 22.14
C LEU A 579 -31.43 -3.68 21.27
N VAL A 580 -31.43 -4.76 20.47
CA VAL A 580 -32.59 -5.13 19.64
C VAL A 580 -33.82 -5.34 20.52
N ARG A 581 -33.67 -6.02 21.65
CA ARG A 581 -34.76 -6.27 22.61
C ARG A 581 -35.28 -5.00 23.29
N ALA A 582 -34.39 -4.04 23.56
CA ALA A 582 -34.79 -2.76 24.14
C ALA A 582 -35.56 -1.90 23.13
N ALA A 583 -35.16 -1.91 21.86
CA ALA A 583 -35.81 -1.16 20.79
C ALA A 583 -37.13 -1.80 20.31
N TYR A 584 -37.17 -3.13 20.25
CA TYR A 584 -38.31 -3.92 19.77
C TYR A 584 -38.66 -5.00 20.81
N PRO A 585 -39.47 -4.66 21.83
CA PRO A 585 -39.87 -5.61 22.85
C PRO A 585 -40.79 -6.67 22.24
N LEU A 586 -40.26 -7.89 22.10
CA LEU A 586 -40.96 -9.08 21.59
C LEU A 586 -40.81 -10.22 22.59
N ASP A 587 -41.85 -11.04 22.73
CA ASP A 587 -41.71 -12.34 23.38
C ASP A 587 -41.07 -13.31 22.39
N LEU A 588 -39.76 -13.50 22.52
CA LEU A 588 -38.98 -14.33 21.62
C LEU A 588 -39.45 -15.79 21.55
N ALA A 589 -40.21 -16.30 22.52
CA ALA A 589 -40.73 -17.66 22.48
C ALA A 589 -42.00 -17.80 21.63
N VAL A 590 -42.76 -16.71 21.47
CA VAL A 590 -44.08 -16.67 20.83
C VAL A 590 -44.05 -15.93 19.50
N ASP A 591 -43.39 -14.77 19.45
CA ASP A 591 -43.44 -13.83 18.33
C ASP A 591 -42.41 -14.15 17.23
N LEU A 592 -41.33 -14.87 17.57
CA LEU A 592 -40.34 -15.29 16.57
C LEU A 592 -40.78 -16.57 15.85
N PRO A 593 -40.66 -16.62 14.50
CA PRO A 593 -40.90 -17.84 13.74
C PRO A 593 -40.06 -19.01 14.29
N SER A 594 -40.63 -20.22 14.34
CA SER A 594 -39.93 -21.42 14.83
C SER A 594 -38.62 -21.66 14.08
N LEU A 595 -38.62 -21.43 12.76
CA LEU A 595 -37.46 -21.53 11.89
C LEU A 595 -36.32 -20.59 12.34
N THR A 596 -36.64 -19.34 12.67
CA THR A 596 -35.65 -18.35 13.12
C THR A 596 -35.04 -18.76 14.46
N ARG A 597 -35.87 -19.28 15.38
CA ARG A 597 -35.39 -19.77 16.69
C ARG A 597 -34.44 -20.95 16.54
N GLU A 598 -34.77 -21.91 15.68
CA GLU A 598 -33.90 -23.05 15.34
C GLU A 598 -32.56 -22.55 14.76
N GLN A 599 -32.60 -21.66 13.77
CA GLN A 599 -31.40 -21.08 13.14
C GLN A 599 -30.51 -20.30 14.12
N MET A 600 -31.09 -19.58 15.09
CA MET A 600 -30.32 -18.86 16.12
C MET A 600 -29.50 -19.82 16.99
N VAL A 601 -30.11 -20.93 17.43
CA VAL A 601 -29.43 -21.96 18.23
C VAL A 601 -28.36 -22.66 17.39
N GLU A 602 -28.67 -23.01 16.14
CA GLU A 602 -27.73 -23.66 15.22
C GLU A 602 -26.51 -22.77 14.92
N ASN A 603 -26.71 -21.49 14.59
CA ASN A 603 -25.62 -20.57 14.29
C ASN A 603 -24.75 -20.30 15.53
N ALA A 604 -25.37 -20.11 16.71
CA ALA A 604 -24.64 -19.92 17.96
C ALA A 604 -23.83 -21.18 18.33
N ALA A 605 -24.39 -22.37 18.11
CA ALA A 605 -23.72 -23.63 18.36
C ALA A 605 -22.56 -23.90 17.38
N CYS A 606 -22.77 -23.60 16.11
CA CYS A 606 -21.77 -23.70 15.04
C CYS A 606 -20.53 -22.85 15.31
N ARG A 607 -20.70 -21.66 15.91
CA ARG A 607 -19.60 -20.72 16.20
C ARG A 607 -19.07 -20.75 17.63
N GLY A 608 -19.60 -21.62 18.48
CA GLY A 608 -19.09 -21.83 19.84
C GLY A 608 -19.57 -20.81 20.88
N HIS A 609 -20.68 -20.10 20.65
CA HIS A 609 -21.16 -19.00 21.49
C HIS A 609 -21.91 -19.47 22.74
N LEU A 610 -21.19 -20.09 23.69
CA LEU A 610 -21.77 -20.72 24.89
C LEU A 610 -22.62 -19.78 25.75
N ARG A 611 -22.17 -18.53 25.97
CA ARG A 611 -22.91 -17.54 26.79
C ARG A 611 -24.23 -17.09 26.16
N LEU A 612 -24.28 -17.06 24.84
CA LEU A 612 -25.52 -16.76 24.13
C LEU A 612 -26.47 -17.96 24.19
N LEU A 613 -25.95 -19.18 24.00
CA LEU A 613 -26.74 -20.39 24.13
C LEU A 613 -27.37 -20.51 25.52
N SER A 614 -26.63 -20.18 26.59
CA SER A 614 -27.19 -20.17 27.94
C SER A 614 -28.30 -19.14 28.09
N LEU A 615 -28.15 -17.95 27.52
CA LEU A 615 -29.22 -16.94 27.50
C LEU A 615 -30.47 -17.45 26.77
N LEU A 616 -30.30 -18.03 25.57
CA LEU A 616 -31.42 -18.52 24.77
C LEU A 616 -32.18 -19.66 25.47
N HIS A 617 -31.49 -20.54 26.18
CA HIS A 617 -32.11 -21.64 26.90
C HIS A 617 -32.70 -21.24 28.26
N GLU A 618 -31.87 -20.66 29.13
CA GLU A 618 -32.24 -20.42 30.53
C GLU A 618 -33.24 -19.26 30.68
N VAL A 619 -33.16 -18.26 29.80
CA VAL A 619 -34.03 -17.06 29.86
C VAL A 619 -35.19 -17.14 28.88
N HIS A 620 -34.96 -17.64 27.66
CA HIS A 620 -35.98 -17.65 26.61
C HIS A 620 -36.60 -19.03 26.34
N GLY A 621 -36.12 -20.09 27.01
CA GLY A 621 -36.71 -21.44 26.92
C GLY A 621 -36.54 -22.10 25.54
N PHE A 622 -35.52 -21.71 24.77
CA PHE A 622 -35.31 -22.29 23.44
C PHE A 622 -34.88 -23.77 23.56
N ALA A 623 -35.43 -24.60 22.67
CA ALA A 623 -35.02 -25.99 22.52
C ALA A 623 -33.90 -26.13 21.48
N HIS A 624 -33.13 -27.20 21.55
CA HIS A 624 -32.09 -27.50 20.56
C HIS A 624 -32.55 -28.56 19.55
N THR A 625 -32.00 -28.49 18.35
CA THR A 625 -32.19 -29.48 17.28
C THR A 625 -31.04 -30.49 17.27
N GLN A 626 -31.29 -31.70 16.76
CA GLN A 626 -30.23 -32.68 16.53
C GLN A 626 -29.16 -32.12 15.55
N HIS A 627 -29.59 -31.24 14.63
CA HIS A 627 -28.70 -30.57 13.69
C HIS A 627 -27.71 -29.63 14.41
N ALA A 628 -28.17 -28.81 15.36
CA ALA A 628 -27.31 -27.91 16.13
C ALA A 628 -26.16 -28.65 16.85
N ALA A 629 -26.47 -29.78 17.48
CA ALA A 629 -25.47 -30.62 18.16
C ALA A 629 -24.45 -31.21 17.17
N ASN A 630 -24.92 -31.69 16.02
CA ASN A 630 -24.06 -32.25 14.96
C ASN A 630 -23.13 -31.19 14.36
N VAL A 631 -23.63 -29.97 14.15
CA VAL A 631 -22.85 -28.85 13.59
C VAL A 631 -21.79 -28.37 14.59
N ALA A 632 -22.12 -28.24 15.88
CA ALA A 632 -21.16 -27.89 16.92
C ALA A 632 -20.03 -28.93 17.05
N ALA A 633 -20.36 -30.22 16.94
CA ALA A 633 -19.39 -31.31 16.95
C ALA A 633 -18.45 -31.25 15.72
N ARG A 634 -18.99 -30.99 14.52
CA ARG A 634 -18.19 -30.81 13.30
C ARG A 634 -17.26 -29.59 13.36
N ALA A 635 -17.69 -28.52 14.03
CA ALA A 635 -16.90 -27.31 14.22
C ALA A 635 -15.85 -27.42 15.35
N GLY A 636 -15.82 -28.54 16.10
CA GLY A 636 -14.84 -28.76 17.18
C GLY A 636 -15.15 -28.03 18.48
N HIS A 637 -16.43 -27.74 18.77
CA HIS A 637 -16.85 -27.00 19.96
C HIS A 637 -17.37 -27.93 21.07
N ASP A 638 -16.49 -28.75 21.66
CA ASP A 638 -16.83 -29.80 22.64
C ASP A 638 -17.59 -29.29 23.87
N LYS A 639 -17.25 -28.09 24.35
CA LYS A 639 -17.96 -27.44 25.48
C LYS A 639 -19.41 -27.11 25.15
N VAL A 640 -19.68 -26.74 23.90
CA VAL A 640 -21.04 -26.45 23.44
C VAL A 640 -21.82 -27.76 23.26
N VAL A 641 -21.21 -28.80 22.72
CA VAL A 641 -21.85 -30.13 22.60
C VAL A 641 -22.23 -30.67 23.98
N ALA A 642 -21.30 -30.59 24.94
CA ALA A 642 -21.56 -30.97 26.32
C ALA A 642 -22.72 -30.15 26.92
N TYR A 643 -22.75 -28.84 26.69
CA TYR A 643 -23.84 -27.99 27.17
C TYR A 643 -25.19 -28.31 26.53
N LEU A 644 -25.26 -28.50 25.21
CA LEU A 644 -26.50 -28.87 24.51
C LEU A 644 -27.07 -30.21 25.00
N SER A 645 -26.20 -31.16 25.39
CA SER A 645 -26.64 -32.44 25.96
C SER A 645 -27.38 -32.30 27.30
N THR A 646 -27.24 -31.16 27.98
CA THR A 646 -27.96 -30.85 29.24
C THR A 646 -29.38 -30.32 29.01
N TRP A 647 -29.74 -29.91 27.79
CA TRP A 647 -31.04 -29.28 27.46
C TRP A 647 -32.21 -30.27 27.29
N GLY A 648 -31.98 -31.59 27.41
CA GLY A 648 -33.00 -32.63 27.20
C GLY A 648 -32.93 -33.30 25.82
N PRO A 649 -33.96 -34.04 25.35
CA PRO A 649 -33.95 -34.67 24.03
C PRO A 649 -34.14 -33.64 22.89
N PRO A 650 -33.47 -33.80 21.74
CA PRO A 650 -33.56 -32.86 20.62
C PRO A 650 -34.95 -32.88 19.96
N VAL A 651 -35.42 -31.71 19.55
CA VAL A 651 -36.71 -31.54 18.86
C VAL A 651 -36.54 -31.77 17.34
N PRO A 652 -37.54 -32.34 16.62
CA PRO A 652 -37.48 -32.51 15.17
C PRO A 652 -37.29 -31.16 14.44
N THR A 653 -36.32 -31.08 13.53
CA THR A 653 -36.04 -29.88 12.72
C THR A 653 -37.18 -29.57 11.77
N THR A 654 -37.60 -28.30 11.70
CA THR A 654 -38.55 -27.81 10.68
C THR A 654 -37.87 -27.44 9.35
N LEU A 655 -36.53 -27.35 9.35
CA LEU A 655 -35.67 -27.15 8.17
C LEU A 655 -35.72 -28.35 7.21
N GLN A 656 -36.43 -28.21 6.08
CA GLN A 656 -36.09 -28.96 4.87
C GLN A 656 -34.82 -28.34 4.28
N HIS A 657 -33.65 -28.83 4.67
CA HIS A 657 -32.42 -28.43 4.00
C HIS A 657 -32.52 -28.85 2.53
N PRO A 658 -32.48 -27.91 1.55
CA PRO A 658 -32.17 -28.31 0.19
C PRO A 658 -30.78 -28.93 0.24
N HIS A 659 -30.65 -30.16 -0.25
CA HIS A 659 -29.36 -30.81 -0.48
C HIS A 659 -28.48 -29.86 -1.32
N HIS A 660 -27.57 -29.13 -0.70
CA HIS A 660 -26.55 -28.37 -1.40
C HIS A 660 -25.18 -28.99 -1.18
N ARG A 661 -24.60 -29.35 -2.34
CA ARG A 661 -23.18 -29.60 -2.61
C ARG A 661 -22.32 -28.39 -2.31
#